data_AF-A0A3N0GHW7-F1
#
_entry.id   AF-A0A3N0GHW7-F1
#
_cell.length_a   1.000
_cell.length_b   1.000
_cell.length_c   1.000
_cell.angle_alpha   90.00
_cell.angle_beta   90.00
_cell.angle_gamma   90.00
#
_symmetry.space_group_name_H-M   'P 1'
#
loop_
_entity.id
_entity.type
_entity.pdbx_description
1 polymer ?
#
loop_
_entity_poly.entity_id
_entity_poly.type
_entity_poly.pdbx_seq_one_letter_code
_entity_poly.pdbx_strand_id
1 'polypeptide(L)'
;MEHRSSAITEPMVRELPSSRHAVLAWVRLSDVTRATQNLDGDTIRVVGIETVPANWVEKVIELGDKHRNWLGHMPFAGFHQAATSGNIVLAIRTFDDGTEALAGYCLYAPTVRADRYARIAHLCVAEECRGRGIAQGLTDAVLDRCSDRLGLRLSCRDDWKAAAAWPSLGFEPVRRRTGRGKTREPMTEWVRHNESAATLLTLPSEDPDQLVAAVDSNVFCDLYGTSTKRRQRFSGTVAILAASEQIRLARPFSLTGELNRTADVRERDALLQTAAAGGLKVLNGNRNDVRRLRDNLLAHVPAEELMKDPSLKTDATLIAEAILGGADVFVTRDAPAVTHLGPAAADGRDFAVLYPTELPAFIDRRADTASYLPAQLEETHYQVTRGDAATWNPERLTSMLNLESGEKKVEFRVQIKDLAETTAGTDDRQVTLTPDGEVLAIWSAQATNNGLDVPLLRIQRGPLLPTIARQISRALRRRAAHSGLTSVRLIDRHAATAVIAELHRDGFGPDVAGVLTATVLAVVGSWAQVRTAAAETGLALPDELTSAVDASEYERVLWPAKVLHPELSTYLVPIRGAYADDLLGHVPTLLARPADLGLSREHVYYRSGQSRPAAPGRVLWYSSRRDKEIVACSRLVESVIGTPEVLHREFANIGVFTLDQVRASRDRRGKVNALRFADTEIFRRPIPLARVQELSKDAAKLTIQSPYPVDAVVFQRLYEEGMRR
;
A
#
# COMPACT_ATOMS: atom_id res chain seq x y z
N MET A 1 12.27 59.81 -18.93
CA MET A 1 13.24 60.91 -18.78
C MET A 1 14.12 60.60 -17.58
N GLU A 2 15.35 60.19 -17.90
CA GLU A 2 16.64 60.43 -17.21
C GLU A 2 16.84 60.17 -15.69
N HIS A 3 17.63 59.12 -15.45
CA HIS A 3 18.96 59.08 -14.78
C HIS A 3 19.18 59.31 -13.27
N ARG A 4 19.63 58.21 -12.62
CA ARG A 4 20.88 57.97 -11.83
C ARG A 4 21.30 58.96 -10.73
N SER A 5 21.48 58.48 -9.48
CA SER A 5 22.74 57.90 -8.93
C SER A 5 22.91 58.03 -7.38
N SER A 6 23.56 57.00 -6.82
CA SER A 6 24.43 56.96 -5.61
C SER A 6 23.89 56.78 -4.17
N ALA A 7 24.10 55.55 -3.67
CA ALA A 7 24.95 55.13 -2.52
C ALA A 7 24.58 55.40 -1.03
N ILE A 8 24.38 54.27 -0.30
CA ILE A 8 24.91 53.86 1.04
C ILE A 8 24.40 54.70 2.26
N THR A 9 23.78 54.21 3.34
CA THR A 9 24.24 53.23 4.38
C THR A 9 23.10 52.88 5.39
N GLU A 10 23.18 51.72 6.06
CA GLU A 10 22.54 51.30 7.35
C GLU A 10 21.03 50.93 7.40
N PRO A 11 20.67 49.85 8.15
CA PRO A 11 20.30 50.10 9.56
C PRO A 11 20.77 49.06 10.60
N MET A 12 20.64 49.58 11.83
CA MET A 12 21.00 49.13 13.16
C MET A 12 20.21 47.94 13.72
N VAL A 13 20.91 47.23 14.59
CA VAL A 13 20.61 46.13 15.52
C VAL A 13 19.54 46.44 16.59
N ARG A 14 18.78 45.41 17.02
CA ARG A 14 18.45 45.05 18.43
C ARG A 14 17.85 43.63 18.49
N GLU A 15 18.58 42.63 19.02
CA GLU A 15 18.55 42.07 20.42
C GLU A 15 17.32 41.17 20.68
N LEU A 16 17.30 39.95 21.24
CA LEU A 16 18.15 39.05 22.09
C LEU A 16 17.33 37.69 22.22
N PRO A 17 17.69 36.62 23.00
CA PRO A 17 18.91 36.27 23.74
C PRO A 17 19.44 34.79 23.62
N SER A 18 20.67 34.66 24.12
CA SER A 18 21.48 33.52 24.60
C SER A 18 20.91 32.10 24.80
N SER A 19 21.72 31.12 24.36
CA SER A 19 22.07 29.90 25.13
C SER A 19 23.44 29.39 24.66
N ARG A 20 24.51 29.86 25.33
CA ARG A 20 25.89 29.36 25.18
C ARG A 20 26.11 28.21 26.17
N HIS A 21 26.18 26.97 25.68
CA HIS A 21 26.89 25.79 26.21
C HIS A 21 26.98 24.87 24.98
N ALA A 22 28.12 24.49 24.40
CA ALA A 22 29.13 23.63 24.98
C ALA A 22 30.32 23.50 24.00
N VAL A 23 31.54 23.56 24.56
CA VAL A 23 32.73 22.79 24.16
C VAL A 23 33.35 23.07 22.78
N LEU A 24 34.19 24.11 22.74
CA LEU A 24 35.43 24.10 21.96
C LEU A 24 36.42 23.16 22.68
N ALA A 25 36.48 21.91 22.24
CA ALA A 25 37.58 21.01 22.55
C ALA A 25 38.34 20.73 21.25
N TRP A 26 39.55 21.29 21.18
CA TRP A 26 40.61 20.80 20.31
C TRP A 26 40.81 19.31 20.57
N VAL A 27 40.35 18.46 19.66
CA VAL A 27 40.75 17.04 19.65
C VAL A 27 42.04 16.97 18.83
N ARG A 28 43.13 16.74 19.57
CA ARG A 28 44.45 16.36 19.06
C ARG A 28 44.31 15.30 17.98
N LEU A 29 45.23 15.33 17.01
CA LEU A 29 45.72 14.12 16.32
C LEU A 29 45.96 13.03 17.38
N SER A 30 44.99 12.16 17.56
CA SER A 30 45.09 10.97 18.39
C SER A 30 45.41 9.81 17.46
N ASP A 31 46.55 9.18 17.69
CA ASP A 31 46.96 7.90 17.11
C ASP A 31 45.77 6.95 17.03
N VAL A 32 45.23 6.75 15.83
CA VAL A 32 44.17 5.76 15.57
C VAL A 32 44.82 4.39 15.58
N THR A 33 45.10 3.89 16.80
CA THR A 33 45.51 2.51 17.01
C THR A 33 44.23 1.70 17.11
N ARG A 34 43.74 1.18 15.97
CA ARG A 34 42.63 0.21 16.00
C ARG A 34 43.22 -1.13 16.45
N ALA A 35 43.01 -1.46 17.72
CA ALA A 35 43.31 -2.79 18.25
C ALA A 35 42.13 -3.72 17.92
N THR A 36 42.35 -4.72 17.07
CA THR A 36 41.39 -5.79 16.83
C THR A 36 41.76 -6.94 17.77
N GLN A 37 41.00 -7.14 18.85
CA GLN A 37 41.10 -8.34 19.69
C GLN A 37 40.18 -9.44 19.14
N ASN A 38 40.69 -10.67 18.95
CA ASN A 38 40.31 -11.82 19.79
C ASN A 38 40.93 -13.19 19.42
N LEU A 39 41.07 -14.01 20.47
CA LEU A 39 41.03 -15.50 20.60
C LEU A 39 42.30 -16.38 20.71
N ASP A 40 43.55 -15.89 20.62
CA ASP A 40 44.75 -16.74 20.85
C ASP A 40 45.96 -15.98 21.48
N GLY A 41 45.76 -15.08 22.44
CA GLY A 41 46.87 -14.33 23.10
C GLY A 41 47.54 -13.24 22.25
N ASP A 42 47.56 -13.39 20.93
CA ASP A 42 48.14 -12.42 20.00
C ASP A 42 47.32 -11.12 19.87
N THR A 43 47.98 -9.96 19.94
CA THR A 43 47.33 -8.65 19.69
C THR A 43 47.75 -8.09 18.33
N ILE A 44 46.77 -7.74 17.49
CA ILE A 44 47.00 -7.09 16.19
C ILE A 44 46.59 -5.62 16.26
N ARG A 45 47.53 -4.72 15.98
CA ARG A 45 47.29 -3.27 15.88
C ARG A 45 47.49 -2.77 14.45
N VAL A 46 46.58 -1.90 14.00
CA VAL A 46 46.72 -1.20 12.73
C VAL A 46 47.25 0.21 12.98
N VAL A 47 48.37 0.55 12.33
CA VAL A 47 49.10 1.81 12.55
C VAL A 47 49.55 2.44 11.23
N GLY A 48 49.78 3.75 11.23
CA GLY A 48 50.37 4.43 10.09
C GLY A 48 51.88 4.28 10.07
N ILE A 49 52.47 4.30 8.88
CA ILE A 49 53.92 4.20 8.74
C ILE A 49 54.67 5.36 9.42
N GLU A 50 54.01 6.50 9.60
CA GLU A 50 54.50 7.67 10.33
C GLU A 50 54.72 7.42 11.84
N THR A 51 54.05 6.41 12.40
CA THR A 51 54.09 6.10 13.84
C THR A 51 55.12 5.02 14.21
N VAL A 52 55.80 4.45 13.21
CA VAL A 52 56.77 3.36 13.39
C VAL A 52 58.17 3.75 12.91
N PRO A 53 59.23 3.14 13.44
CA PRO A 53 60.59 3.45 13.01
C PRO A 53 60.84 3.14 11.53
N ALA A 54 61.75 3.87 10.89
CA ALA A 54 62.00 3.80 9.44
C ALA A 54 62.47 2.41 8.93
N ASN A 55 62.96 1.54 9.82
CA ASN A 55 63.33 0.16 9.50
C ASN A 55 62.13 -0.74 9.11
N TRP A 56 60.90 -0.32 9.42
CA TRP A 56 59.69 -1.04 9.01
C TRP A 56 59.41 -0.92 7.50
N VAL A 57 59.94 0.10 6.82
CA VAL A 57 59.82 0.24 5.36
C VAL A 57 60.51 -0.94 4.65
N GLU A 58 61.66 -1.39 5.16
CA GLU A 58 62.41 -2.52 4.59
C GLU A 58 61.63 -3.84 4.76
N LYS A 59 60.98 -4.05 5.92
CA LYS A 59 60.10 -5.21 6.16
C LYS A 59 58.88 -5.23 5.23
N VAL A 60 58.34 -4.07 4.86
CA VAL A 60 57.25 -3.95 3.87
C VAL A 60 57.73 -4.34 2.48
N ILE A 61 58.95 -3.92 2.11
CA ILE A 61 59.57 -4.26 0.83
C ILE A 61 59.81 -5.77 0.75
N GLU A 62 60.38 -6.39 1.79
CA GLU A 62 60.58 -7.85 1.85
C GLU A 62 59.27 -8.64 1.69
N LEU A 63 58.22 -8.23 2.40
CA LEU A 63 56.90 -8.88 2.30
C LEU A 63 56.25 -8.68 0.91
N GLY A 64 56.45 -7.51 0.30
CA GLY A 64 56.03 -7.21 -1.07
C GLY A 64 56.76 -8.06 -2.11
N ASP A 65 58.07 -8.20 -1.99
CA ASP A 65 58.91 -8.99 -2.90
C ASP A 65 58.58 -10.49 -2.83
N LYS A 66 58.28 -11.01 -1.62
CA LYS A 66 57.81 -12.40 -1.43
C LYS A 66 56.53 -12.70 -2.22
N HIS A 67 55.69 -11.70 -2.45
CA HIS A 67 54.41 -11.82 -3.17
C HIS A 67 54.37 -11.08 -4.53
N ARG A 68 55.55 -10.78 -5.11
CA ARG A 68 55.74 -10.11 -6.41
C ARG A 68 54.89 -10.64 -7.56
N ASN A 69 54.61 -11.95 -7.60
CA ASN A 69 53.85 -12.57 -8.69
C ASN A 69 52.36 -12.20 -8.68
N TRP A 70 51.86 -11.65 -7.57
CA TRP A 70 50.45 -11.30 -7.33
C TRP A 70 50.26 -9.81 -7.03
N LEU A 71 51.31 -9.01 -7.15
CA LEU A 71 51.32 -7.57 -6.90
C LEU A 71 51.82 -6.82 -8.13
N GLY A 72 51.44 -5.55 -8.24
CA GLY A 72 51.94 -4.68 -9.31
C GLY A 72 53.46 -4.44 -9.15
N HIS A 73 54.18 -4.26 -10.25
CA HIS A 73 55.59 -3.89 -10.15
C HIS A 73 55.72 -2.47 -9.58
N MET A 74 56.45 -2.33 -8.48
CA MET A 74 56.72 -1.04 -7.85
C MET A 74 58.22 -0.88 -7.57
N PRO A 75 58.86 0.24 -7.99
CA PRO A 75 60.27 0.50 -7.67
C PRO A 75 60.48 0.71 -6.16
N PHE A 76 61.64 0.30 -5.63
CA PHE A 76 62.01 0.54 -4.22
C PHE A 76 61.93 2.01 -3.82
N ALA A 77 62.36 2.92 -4.70
CA ALA A 77 62.23 4.36 -4.51
C ALA A 77 60.76 4.81 -4.29
N GLY A 78 59.80 4.10 -4.89
CA GLY A 78 58.37 4.36 -4.73
C GLY A 78 57.85 3.98 -3.34
N PHE A 79 58.39 2.93 -2.71
CA PHE A 79 58.04 2.57 -1.33
C PHE A 79 58.56 3.61 -0.34
N HIS A 80 59.80 4.08 -0.49
CA HIS A 80 60.37 5.12 0.36
C HIS A 80 59.64 6.46 0.21
N GLN A 81 59.26 6.84 -1.01
CA GLN A 81 58.47 8.04 -1.26
C GLN A 81 57.06 7.97 -0.64
N ALA A 82 56.41 6.81 -0.73
CA ALA A 82 55.10 6.59 -0.12
C ALA A 82 55.17 6.58 1.41
N ALA A 83 56.24 6.03 1.99
CA ALA A 83 56.50 6.07 3.43
C ALA A 83 56.70 7.50 3.93
N THR A 84 57.50 8.30 3.21
CA THR A 84 57.73 9.73 3.52
C THR A 84 56.43 10.55 3.45
N SER A 85 55.51 10.15 2.56
CA SER A 85 54.22 10.82 2.37
C SER A 85 53.12 10.30 3.30
N GLY A 86 53.41 9.35 4.20
CA GLY A 86 52.42 8.76 5.11
C GLY A 86 51.38 7.86 4.43
N ASN A 87 51.63 7.41 3.20
CA ASN A 87 50.64 6.69 2.38
C ASN A 87 50.70 5.15 2.52
N ILE A 88 51.22 4.66 3.65
CA ILE A 88 51.30 3.23 3.97
C ILE A 88 50.69 3.01 5.35
N VAL A 89 49.76 2.06 5.42
CA VAL A 89 49.18 1.56 6.67
C VAL A 89 49.68 0.15 6.92
N LEU A 90 50.07 -0.13 8.16
CA LEU A 90 50.67 -1.39 8.59
C LEU A 90 49.76 -2.07 9.61
N ALA A 91 49.73 -3.40 9.55
CA ALA A 91 49.17 -4.25 10.58
C ALA A 91 50.32 -4.98 11.26
N ILE A 92 50.49 -4.75 12.57
CA ILE A 92 51.57 -5.33 13.38
C ILE A 92 50.95 -6.33 14.34
N ARG A 93 51.46 -7.56 14.32
CA ARG A 93 51.15 -8.61 15.28
C ARG A 93 52.20 -8.57 16.39
N THR A 94 51.73 -8.52 17.63
CA THR A 94 52.57 -8.66 18.83
C THR A 94 52.33 -10.05 19.40
N PHE A 95 53.40 -10.85 19.48
CA PHE A 95 53.38 -12.16 20.13
C PHE A 95 53.51 -12.02 21.65
N ASP A 96 53.16 -13.06 22.39
CA ASP A 96 53.23 -13.09 23.86
C ASP A 96 54.65 -12.81 24.42
N ASP A 97 55.70 -13.09 23.64
CA ASP A 97 57.11 -12.80 23.95
C ASP A 97 57.51 -11.33 23.71
N GLY A 98 56.55 -10.45 23.37
CA GLY A 98 56.77 -9.02 23.09
C GLY A 98 57.45 -8.74 21.74
N THR A 99 57.61 -9.75 20.89
CA THR A 99 58.14 -9.60 19.53
C THR A 99 57.07 -9.08 18.59
N GLU A 100 57.43 -8.07 17.79
CA GLU A 100 56.55 -7.46 16.80
C GLU A 100 56.87 -7.94 15.38
N ALA A 101 55.88 -8.48 14.68
CA ALA A 101 55.99 -8.91 13.29
C ALA A 101 54.98 -8.19 12.38
N LEU A 102 55.38 -7.99 11.12
CA LEU A 102 54.51 -7.40 10.11
C LEU A 102 53.47 -8.43 9.65
N ALA A 103 52.20 -8.21 10.01
CA ALA A 103 51.09 -9.08 9.63
C ALA A 103 50.49 -8.71 8.27
N GLY A 104 50.62 -7.45 7.84
CA GLY A 104 50.21 -6.99 6.52
C GLY A 104 50.42 -5.49 6.31
N TYR A 105 50.30 -5.03 5.08
CA TYR A 105 50.37 -3.61 4.72
C TYR A 105 49.38 -3.24 3.63
N CYS A 106 48.92 -1.99 3.65
CA CYS A 106 48.17 -1.35 2.57
C CYS A 106 48.90 -0.09 2.13
N LEU A 107 49.32 -0.08 0.86
CA LEU A 107 49.89 1.06 0.18
C LEU A 107 48.80 1.73 -0.66
N TYR A 108 48.55 3.00 -0.39
CA TYR A 108 47.57 3.78 -1.14
C TYR A 108 48.22 5.02 -1.75
N ALA A 109 47.53 5.66 -2.69
CA ALA A 109 47.96 6.89 -3.33
C ALA A 109 46.75 7.84 -3.41
N PRO A 110 46.74 8.94 -2.62
CA PRO A 110 45.76 9.99 -2.79
C PRO A 110 46.07 10.73 -4.10
N THR A 111 45.27 10.51 -5.14
CA THR A 111 45.52 11.11 -6.46
C THR A 111 45.30 12.62 -6.41
N VAL A 112 46.26 13.40 -6.96
CA VAL A 112 46.33 14.87 -6.81
C VAL A 112 45.47 15.64 -7.84
N ARG A 113 44.97 15.00 -8.89
CA ARG A 113 44.15 15.68 -9.92
C ARG A 113 42.97 14.82 -10.38
N ALA A 114 41.77 15.41 -10.30
CA ALA A 114 40.49 14.96 -10.86
C ALA A 114 39.84 13.67 -10.33
N ASP A 115 40.57 12.75 -9.70
CA ASP A 115 39.97 11.52 -9.17
C ASP A 115 39.53 11.70 -7.71
N ARG A 116 38.22 11.62 -7.47
CA ARG A 116 37.63 11.78 -6.13
C ARG A 116 37.84 10.55 -5.22
N TYR A 117 38.59 9.55 -5.67
CA TYR A 117 38.87 8.29 -4.97
C TYR A 117 40.37 8.12 -4.67
N ALA A 118 40.71 7.56 -3.51
CA ALA A 118 42.08 7.16 -3.19
C ALA A 118 42.40 5.81 -3.84
N ARG A 119 43.53 5.70 -4.53
CA ARG A 119 43.91 4.47 -5.23
C ARG A 119 44.68 3.53 -4.31
N ILE A 120 44.24 2.29 -4.13
CA ILE A 120 45.05 1.25 -3.49
C ILE A 120 46.02 0.70 -4.54
N ALA A 121 47.31 0.84 -4.27
CA ALA A 121 48.37 0.29 -5.10
C ALA A 121 48.65 -1.16 -4.71
N HIS A 122 48.95 -1.42 -3.43
CA HIS A 122 49.16 -2.77 -2.90
C HIS A 122 48.34 -3.00 -1.63
N LEU A 123 47.80 -4.21 -1.50
CA LEU A 123 47.26 -4.73 -0.25
C LEU A 123 47.82 -6.14 -0.07
N CYS A 124 48.64 -6.33 0.95
CA CYS A 124 49.29 -7.61 1.21
C CYS A 124 49.12 -8.01 2.66
N VAL A 125 48.76 -9.28 2.90
CA VAL A 125 48.66 -9.89 4.22
C VAL A 125 49.52 -11.15 4.23
N ALA A 126 50.35 -11.30 5.25
CA ALA A 126 51.22 -12.44 5.45
C ALA A 126 50.40 -13.74 5.47
N GLU A 127 50.93 -14.82 4.88
CA GLU A 127 50.20 -16.09 4.69
C GLU A 127 49.62 -16.66 5.98
N GLU A 128 50.40 -16.63 7.04
CA GLU A 128 50.06 -17.13 8.39
C GLU A 128 48.92 -16.33 9.05
N CYS A 129 48.64 -15.12 8.56
CA CYS A 129 47.69 -14.18 9.16
C CYS A 129 46.45 -13.94 8.28
N ARG A 130 46.30 -14.67 7.15
CA ARG A 130 45.13 -14.57 6.28
C ARG A 130 43.87 -15.12 6.97
N GLY A 131 42.71 -14.56 6.66
CA GLY A 131 41.42 -14.97 7.25
C GLY A 131 41.10 -14.34 8.61
N ARG A 132 42.04 -13.63 9.25
CA ARG A 132 41.86 -12.98 10.56
C ARG A 132 41.32 -11.53 10.50
N GLY A 133 40.68 -11.13 9.40
CA GLY A 133 40.09 -9.78 9.25
C GLY A 133 41.09 -8.62 9.06
N ILE A 134 42.40 -8.89 8.96
CA ILE A 134 43.46 -7.86 8.87
C ILE A 134 43.31 -6.97 7.62
N ALA A 135 42.96 -7.56 6.47
CA ALA A 135 42.73 -6.81 5.24
C ALA A 135 41.59 -5.79 5.38
N GLN A 136 40.55 -6.13 6.15
CA GLN A 136 39.45 -5.22 6.43
C GLN A 136 39.93 -4.07 7.31
N GLY A 137 40.61 -4.37 8.43
CA GLY A 137 41.17 -3.34 9.32
C GLY A 137 42.14 -2.38 8.61
N LEU A 138 42.96 -2.89 7.69
CA LEU A 138 43.85 -2.07 6.85
C LEU A 138 43.06 -1.14 5.92
N THR A 139 42.05 -1.65 5.21
CA THR A 139 41.25 -0.84 4.29
C THR A 139 40.35 0.18 5.01
N ASP A 140 39.81 -0.16 6.18
CA ASP A 140 39.05 0.77 7.03
C ASP A 140 39.94 1.91 7.51
N ALA A 141 41.16 1.61 7.97
CA ALA A 141 42.11 2.63 8.42
C ALA A 141 42.59 3.56 7.28
N VAL A 142 42.63 3.07 6.03
CA VAL A 142 42.89 3.92 4.85
C VAL A 142 41.68 4.80 4.53
N LEU A 143 40.46 4.28 4.65
CA LEU A 143 39.23 5.03 4.44
C LEU A 143 39.08 6.15 5.48
N ASP A 144 39.36 5.88 6.75
CA ASP A 144 39.33 6.87 7.84
C ASP A 144 40.33 8.02 7.60
N ARG A 145 41.54 7.70 7.10
CA ARG A 145 42.55 8.69 6.71
C ARG A 145 42.17 9.51 5.47
N CYS A 146 41.32 8.96 4.59
CA CYS A 146 40.87 9.59 3.35
C CYS A 146 39.38 9.99 3.45
N SER A 147 38.96 10.50 4.60
CA SER A 147 37.57 10.88 4.87
C SER A 147 37.07 12.03 3.98
N ASP A 148 37.97 12.83 3.42
CA ASP A 148 37.72 13.89 2.43
C ASP A 148 37.42 13.37 1.01
N ARG A 149 37.58 12.07 0.77
CA ARG A 149 37.41 11.42 -0.55
C ARG A 149 36.12 10.60 -0.61
N LEU A 150 35.63 10.38 -1.83
CA LEU A 150 34.42 9.57 -2.10
C LEU A 150 34.61 8.07 -1.85
N GLY A 151 35.84 7.62 -1.59
CA GLY A 151 36.13 6.23 -1.29
C GLY A 151 37.50 5.76 -1.80
N LEU A 152 37.68 4.44 -1.84
CA LEU A 152 38.87 3.73 -2.30
C LEU A 152 38.63 3.08 -3.65
N ARG A 153 39.67 3.01 -4.49
CA ARG A 153 39.62 2.37 -5.81
C ARG A 153 40.84 1.48 -6.02
N LEU A 154 40.64 0.32 -6.62
CA LEU A 154 41.73 -0.57 -7.05
C LEU A 154 41.41 -1.24 -8.39
N SER A 155 42.42 -1.84 -9.02
CA SER A 155 42.23 -2.63 -10.24
C SER A 155 42.91 -3.99 -10.04
N CYS A 156 42.14 -5.06 -10.18
CA CYS A 156 42.61 -6.44 -10.01
C CYS A 156 42.42 -7.20 -11.31
N ARG A 157 43.35 -8.09 -11.66
CA ARG A 157 43.16 -9.00 -12.79
C ARG A 157 42.09 -10.04 -12.45
N ASP A 158 41.30 -10.42 -13.46
CA ASP A 158 40.18 -11.34 -13.30
C ASP A 158 40.64 -12.80 -13.06
N ASP A 159 41.86 -13.16 -13.45
CA ASP A 159 42.46 -14.50 -13.31
C ASP A 159 43.04 -14.77 -11.91
N TRP A 160 43.16 -13.74 -11.07
CA TRP A 160 43.75 -13.85 -9.74
C TRP A 160 42.74 -14.30 -8.69
N LYS A 161 43.13 -15.24 -7.82
CA LYS A 161 42.31 -15.68 -6.66
C LYS A 161 41.91 -14.52 -5.74
N ALA A 162 42.70 -13.44 -5.73
CA ALA A 162 42.41 -12.21 -4.99
C ALA A 162 41.13 -11.50 -5.45
N ALA A 163 40.70 -11.68 -6.70
CA ALA A 163 39.49 -11.04 -7.23
C ALA A 163 38.22 -11.43 -6.45
N ALA A 164 38.16 -12.65 -5.91
CA ALA A 164 37.04 -13.15 -5.11
C ALA A 164 36.97 -12.54 -3.70
N ALA A 165 38.07 -11.94 -3.21
CA ALA A 165 38.14 -11.38 -1.86
C ALA A 165 37.62 -9.93 -1.76
N TRP A 166 37.58 -9.18 -2.87
CA TRP A 166 37.22 -7.75 -2.86
C TRP A 166 35.77 -7.45 -2.45
N PRO A 167 34.73 -8.19 -2.91
CA PRO A 167 33.37 -8.02 -2.39
C PRO A 167 33.33 -8.19 -0.86
N SER A 168 34.19 -9.08 -0.35
CA SER A 168 34.27 -9.34 1.08
C SER A 168 34.92 -8.22 1.89
N LEU A 169 35.50 -7.22 1.24
CA LEU A 169 36.11 -6.04 1.86
C LEU A 169 35.28 -4.76 1.62
N GLY A 170 34.07 -4.91 1.07
CA GLY A 170 33.18 -3.78 0.77
C GLY A 170 33.48 -3.09 -0.56
N PHE A 171 34.18 -3.75 -1.48
CA PHE A 171 34.43 -3.23 -2.82
C PHE A 171 33.45 -3.78 -3.84
N GLU A 172 32.91 -2.90 -4.68
CA GLU A 172 32.02 -3.22 -5.80
C GLU A 172 32.79 -3.18 -7.14
N PRO A 173 32.51 -4.10 -8.08
CA PRO A 173 33.07 -4.03 -9.42
C PRO A 173 32.36 -2.93 -10.24
N VAL A 174 33.12 -1.99 -10.79
CA VAL A 174 32.57 -0.82 -11.51
C VAL A 174 32.72 -0.94 -13.02
N ARG A 175 33.91 -1.32 -13.49
CA ARG A 175 34.18 -1.47 -14.94
C ARG A 175 35.38 -2.36 -15.18
N ARG A 176 35.44 -2.95 -16.38
CA ARG A 176 36.68 -3.56 -16.86
C ARG A 176 37.64 -2.56 -17.46
N ARG A 177 38.93 -2.86 -17.30
CA ARG A 177 40.07 -2.22 -17.95
C ARG A 177 40.94 -3.31 -18.55
N THR A 178 41.53 -3.00 -19.69
CA THR A 178 42.59 -3.83 -20.27
C THR A 178 43.89 -3.54 -19.53
N GLY A 179 44.57 -4.59 -19.05
CA GLY A 179 45.87 -4.45 -18.42
C GLY A 179 46.89 -3.81 -19.37
N ARG A 180 47.82 -3.02 -18.81
CA ARG A 180 48.90 -2.35 -19.57
C ARG A 180 50.08 -3.27 -19.91
N GLY A 181 50.02 -4.54 -19.51
CA GLY A 181 51.05 -5.55 -19.76
C GLY A 181 51.01 -6.12 -21.19
N LYS A 182 52.06 -6.85 -21.58
CA LYS A 182 52.18 -7.46 -22.92
C LYS A 182 51.00 -8.37 -23.30
N THR A 183 50.37 -9.02 -22.32
CA THR A 183 49.27 -9.98 -22.51
C THR A 183 47.87 -9.33 -22.57
N ARG A 184 47.74 -8.01 -22.31
CA ARG A 184 46.47 -7.26 -22.35
C ARG A 184 45.29 -7.95 -21.64
N GLU A 185 45.57 -8.60 -20.52
CA GLU A 185 44.57 -9.38 -19.80
C GLU A 185 43.48 -8.51 -19.16
N PRO A 186 42.24 -9.03 -19.02
CA PRO A 186 41.14 -8.27 -18.44
C PRO A 186 41.35 -8.04 -16.95
N MET A 187 41.13 -6.80 -16.52
CA MET A 187 41.17 -6.37 -15.13
C MET A 187 39.84 -5.72 -14.76
N THR A 188 39.28 -6.06 -13.60
CA THR A 188 38.12 -5.38 -13.03
C THR A 188 38.59 -4.27 -12.09
N GLU A 189 38.04 -3.07 -12.28
CA GLU A 189 38.17 -1.94 -11.36
C GLU A 189 37.14 -2.08 -10.25
N TRP A 190 37.62 -2.05 -9.01
CA TRP A 190 36.85 -2.24 -7.79
C TRP A 190 36.83 -0.92 -7.01
N VAL A 191 35.66 -0.52 -6.51
CA VAL A 191 35.48 0.73 -5.75
C VAL A 191 34.78 0.43 -4.44
N ARG A 192 35.29 0.99 -3.34
CA ARG A 192 34.64 1.02 -2.04
C ARG A 192 34.27 2.45 -1.73
N HIS A 193 32.99 2.75 -1.56
CA HIS A 193 32.50 4.10 -1.31
C HIS A 193 32.69 4.52 0.15
N ASN A 194 32.87 5.83 0.36
CA ASN A 194 32.86 6.45 1.69
C ASN A 194 31.44 6.97 1.98
N GLU A 195 30.74 6.33 2.91
CA GLU A 195 29.37 6.69 3.29
C GLU A 195 29.28 8.07 3.96
N SER A 196 30.39 8.58 4.53
CA SER A 196 30.44 9.88 5.22
C SER A 196 30.71 11.06 4.27
N ALA A 197 31.09 10.81 3.02
CA ALA A 197 31.43 11.87 2.06
C ALA A 197 30.18 12.34 1.30
N ALA A 198 29.46 13.31 1.88
CA ALA A 198 28.31 13.93 1.23
C ALA A 198 28.72 14.71 -0.05
N THR A 199 28.11 14.37 -1.18
CA THR A 199 28.21 15.12 -2.45
C THR A 199 27.02 16.05 -2.65
N LEU A 200 27.20 17.10 -3.47
CA LEU A 200 26.13 18.02 -3.90
C LEU A 200 24.95 17.32 -4.63
N LEU A 201 25.15 16.09 -5.11
CA LEU A 201 24.14 15.24 -5.78
C LEU A 201 23.55 14.17 -4.85
N THR A 202 24.06 14.05 -3.62
CA THR A 202 23.47 13.30 -2.51
C THR A 202 22.77 14.27 -1.55
N LEU A 203 22.05 15.25 -2.09
CA LEU A 203 21.08 15.97 -1.28
C LEU A 203 19.98 14.97 -0.90
N PRO A 204 19.55 14.91 0.37
CA PRO A 204 18.39 14.13 0.74
C PRO A 204 17.17 14.84 0.15
N SER A 205 16.81 14.51 -1.08
CA SER A 205 15.43 14.62 -1.54
C SER A 205 14.66 13.42 -0.97
N GLU A 206 14.68 13.29 0.36
CA GLU A 206 13.79 12.37 1.04
C GLU A 206 12.44 13.06 1.03
N ASP A 207 11.67 12.83 -0.03
CA ASP A 207 10.23 12.89 0.11
C ASP A 207 9.86 11.65 0.94
N PRO A 208 9.53 11.79 2.23
CA PRO A 208 9.33 10.65 3.13
C PRO A 208 8.20 9.72 2.69
N ASP A 209 7.37 10.18 1.74
CA ASP A 209 6.23 9.45 1.20
C ASP A 209 6.56 8.64 -0.07
N GLN A 210 7.77 8.80 -0.65
CA GLN A 210 8.15 8.09 -1.88
C GLN A 210 8.71 6.70 -1.59
N LEU A 211 8.07 5.67 -2.14
CA LEU A 211 8.39 4.26 -1.89
C LEU A 211 9.75 3.85 -2.46
N VAL A 212 10.61 3.24 -1.64
CA VAL A 212 11.93 2.74 -2.04
C VAL A 212 11.83 1.28 -2.47
N ALA A 213 12.01 1.04 -3.78
CA ALA A 213 11.95 -0.28 -4.39
C ALA A 213 13.34 -0.85 -4.68
N ALA A 214 13.72 -1.88 -3.91
CA ALA A 214 14.92 -2.67 -4.15
C ALA A 214 14.70 -3.61 -5.34
N VAL A 215 15.60 -3.57 -6.33
CA VAL A 215 15.51 -4.44 -7.52
C VAL A 215 16.47 -5.60 -7.45
N ASP A 216 16.00 -6.78 -7.84
CA ASP A 216 16.81 -7.97 -8.09
C ASP A 216 17.64 -7.81 -9.38
N SER A 217 18.75 -8.54 -9.49
CA SER A 217 19.60 -8.66 -10.68
C SER A 217 18.81 -9.02 -11.94
N ASN A 218 17.79 -9.88 -11.82
CA ASN A 218 16.95 -10.29 -12.96
C ASN A 218 16.03 -9.17 -13.48
N VAL A 219 15.57 -8.25 -12.62
CA VAL A 219 14.77 -7.08 -12.97
C VAL A 219 15.71 -5.99 -13.49
N PHE A 220 16.85 -5.79 -12.84
CA PHE A 220 17.87 -4.84 -13.28
C PHE A 220 18.37 -5.13 -14.70
N CYS A 221 18.63 -6.40 -15.02
CA CYS A 221 19.00 -6.83 -16.36
C CYS A 221 17.90 -6.59 -17.41
N ASP A 222 16.62 -6.62 -17.04
CA ASP A 222 15.53 -6.34 -17.98
C ASP A 222 15.40 -4.83 -18.24
N LEU A 223 15.57 -4.00 -17.21
CA LEU A 223 15.45 -2.55 -17.30
C LEU A 223 16.59 -1.92 -18.10
N TYR A 224 17.81 -2.41 -17.90
CA TYR A 224 19.03 -1.78 -18.43
C TYR A 224 19.84 -2.66 -19.39
N GLY A 225 19.43 -3.92 -19.59
CA GLY A 225 20.12 -4.84 -20.48
C GLY A 225 19.94 -4.50 -21.96
N THR A 226 21.00 -4.72 -22.74
CA THR A 226 21.01 -4.45 -24.19
C THR A 226 20.64 -5.67 -25.05
N SER A 227 20.38 -6.82 -24.42
CA SER A 227 20.10 -8.09 -25.11
C SER A 227 18.71 -8.09 -25.78
N THR A 228 18.67 -8.37 -27.08
CA THR A 228 17.43 -8.46 -27.87
C THR A 228 16.48 -9.57 -27.40
N LYS A 229 17.01 -10.60 -26.70
CA LYS A 229 16.21 -11.67 -26.08
C LYS A 229 15.43 -11.21 -24.82
N ARG A 230 15.73 -10.03 -24.27
CA ARG A 230 15.18 -9.51 -23.01
C ARG A 230 14.23 -8.31 -23.18
N ARG A 231 14.13 -7.75 -24.39
CA ARG A 231 13.35 -6.53 -24.73
C ARG A 231 11.81 -6.65 -24.64
N GLN A 232 11.25 -7.80 -24.29
CA GLN A 232 9.80 -8.06 -24.24
C GLN A 232 9.38 -8.80 -22.96
N ARG A 233 9.93 -8.46 -21.80
CA ARG A 233 9.57 -9.13 -20.54
C ARG A 233 9.09 -8.17 -19.47
N PHE A 234 8.13 -8.70 -18.70
CA PHE A 234 7.29 -8.25 -17.58
C PHE A 234 7.80 -7.18 -16.58
N SER A 235 8.95 -6.54 -16.81
CA SER A 235 9.55 -5.52 -15.94
C SER A 235 9.32 -4.08 -16.42
N GLY A 236 8.63 -3.89 -17.55
CA GLY A 236 8.28 -2.56 -18.09
C GLY A 236 7.42 -1.72 -17.12
N THR A 237 6.61 -2.37 -16.29
CA THR A 237 5.85 -1.74 -15.22
C THR A 237 6.75 -1.02 -14.22
N VAL A 238 7.87 -1.64 -13.82
CA VAL A 238 8.85 -1.04 -12.90
C VAL A 238 9.51 0.19 -13.54
N ALA A 239 9.79 0.14 -14.85
CA ALA A 239 10.32 1.29 -15.59
C ALA A 239 9.34 2.47 -15.63
N ILE A 240 8.05 2.19 -15.88
CA ILE A 240 7.00 3.21 -15.94
C ILE A 240 6.79 3.85 -14.57
N LEU A 241 6.71 3.04 -13.51
CA LEU A 241 6.53 3.53 -12.13
C LEU A 241 7.72 4.36 -11.64
N ALA A 242 8.94 3.97 -12.02
CA ALA A 242 10.13 4.74 -11.71
C ALA A 242 10.18 6.06 -12.52
N ALA A 243 9.73 6.04 -13.78
CA ALA A 243 9.67 7.24 -14.63
C ALA A 243 8.56 8.21 -14.21
N SER A 244 7.48 7.72 -13.60
CA SER A 244 6.40 8.54 -13.02
C SER A 244 6.68 9.00 -11.59
N GLU A 245 7.90 8.78 -11.08
CA GLU A 245 8.34 9.15 -9.73
C GLU A 245 7.47 8.55 -8.61
N GLN A 246 6.74 7.46 -8.87
CA GLN A 246 5.95 6.76 -7.84
C GLN A 246 6.80 5.82 -6.98
N ILE A 247 7.91 5.32 -7.55
CA ILE A 247 8.90 4.53 -6.83
C ILE A 247 10.29 5.09 -7.05
N ARG A 248 11.13 4.97 -6.03
CA ARG A 248 12.55 5.22 -6.12
C ARG A 248 13.29 3.90 -6.20
N LEU A 249 13.93 3.65 -7.34
CA LEU A 249 14.72 2.44 -7.52
C LEU A 249 15.99 2.48 -6.67
N ALA A 250 16.26 1.37 -6.01
CA ALA A 250 17.45 1.14 -5.19
C ALA A 250 18.04 -0.23 -5.52
N ARG A 251 19.35 -0.37 -5.32
CA ARG A 251 20.06 -1.63 -5.60
C ARG A 251 20.67 -2.21 -4.32
N PRO A 252 20.50 -3.51 -4.05
CA PRO A 252 21.31 -4.20 -3.05
C PRO A 252 22.81 -4.11 -3.38
N PHE A 253 23.65 -4.11 -2.36
CA PHE A 253 25.11 -4.05 -2.50
C PHE A 253 25.65 -5.23 -3.33
N SER A 254 25.18 -6.45 -3.04
CA SER A 254 25.66 -7.69 -3.66
C SER A 254 25.25 -7.85 -5.13
N LEU A 255 24.29 -7.06 -5.63
CA LEU A 255 23.80 -7.09 -7.01
C LEU A 255 24.92 -6.90 -8.04
N THR A 256 25.86 -5.98 -7.79
CA THR A 256 26.99 -5.73 -8.71
C THR A 256 27.91 -6.94 -8.85
N GLY A 257 28.06 -7.73 -7.79
CA GLY A 257 28.79 -9.00 -7.80
C GLY A 257 28.12 -10.05 -8.68
N GLU A 258 26.79 -10.10 -8.71
CA GLU A 258 26.04 -10.97 -9.62
C GLU A 258 26.11 -10.53 -11.07
N LEU A 259 25.94 -9.23 -11.34
CA LEU A 259 26.10 -8.69 -12.69
C LEU A 259 27.47 -9.04 -13.28
N ASN A 260 28.51 -9.05 -12.44
CA ASN A 260 29.87 -9.39 -12.87
C ASN A 260 30.03 -10.88 -13.30
N ARG A 261 29.11 -11.76 -12.90
CA ARG A 261 29.09 -13.17 -13.33
C ARG A 261 28.43 -13.39 -14.69
N THR A 262 27.87 -12.35 -15.31
CA THR A 262 27.28 -12.43 -16.67
C THR A 262 28.32 -12.87 -17.70
N ALA A 263 27.98 -13.89 -18.49
CA ALA A 263 28.88 -14.49 -19.48
C ALA A 263 29.17 -13.57 -20.68
N ASP A 264 28.19 -12.79 -21.13
CA ASP A 264 28.39 -11.84 -22.23
C ASP A 264 29.20 -10.62 -21.75
N VAL A 265 30.37 -10.48 -22.33
CA VAL A 265 31.34 -9.42 -22.05
C VAL A 265 30.76 -8.03 -22.26
N ARG A 266 30.02 -7.79 -23.35
CA ARG A 266 29.51 -6.46 -23.69
C ARG A 266 28.32 -6.09 -22.82
N GLU A 267 27.42 -7.04 -22.58
CA GLU A 267 26.26 -6.85 -21.71
C GLU A 267 26.69 -6.59 -20.26
N ARG A 268 27.65 -7.36 -19.77
CA ARG A 268 28.23 -7.17 -18.43
C ARG A 268 28.78 -5.76 -18.23
N ASP A 269 29.60 -5.27 -19.17
CA ASP A 269 30.23 -3.95 -19.04
C ASP A 269 29.18 -2.83 -19.08
N ALA A 270 28.14 -2.96 -19.91
CA ALA A 270 27.04 -2.00 -19.98
C ALA A 270 26.23 -1.97 -18.67
N LEU A 271 25.91 -3.14 -18.08
CA LEU A 271 25.16 -3.25 -16.83
C LEU A 271 25.94 -2.67 -15.64
N LEU A 272 27.24 -2.97 -15.53
CA LEU A 272 28.10 -2.43 -14.46
C LEU A 272 28.29 -0.91 -14.59
N GLN A 273 28.47 -0.40 -15.82
CA GLN A 273 28.52 1.05 -16.04
C GLN A 273 27.21 1.72 -15.66
N THR A 274 26.07 1.12 -15.99
CA THR A 274 24.74 1.65 -15.65
C THR A 274 24.50 1.62 -14.14
N ALA A 275 24.89 0.55 -13.44
CA ALA A 275 24.78 0.46 -11.99
C ALA A 275 25.66 1.52 -11.27
N ALA A 276 26.83 1.85 -11.83
CA ALA A 276 27.73 2.85 -11.29
C ALA A 276 27.33 4.30 -11.63
N ALA A 277 26.75 4.53 -12.82
CA ALA A 277 26.36 5.86 -13.29
C ALA A 277 24.91 6.23 -12.96
N GLY A 278 24.05 5.25 -12.67
CA GLY A 278 22.60 5.43 -12.54
C GLY A 278 22.13 6.14 -11.28
N GLY A 279 23.02 6.51 -10.35
CA GLY A 279 22.66 7.27 -9.14
C GLY A 279 21.70 6.53 -8.18
N LEU A 280 21.48 5.23 -8.38
CA LEU A 280 20.61 4.40 -7.56
C LEU A 280 21.13 4.32 -6.12
N LYS A 281 20.23 4.43 -5.14
CA LYS A 281 20.57 4.24 -3.72
C LYS A 281 21.13 2.83 -3.54
N VAL A 282 22.30 2.73 -2.91
CA VAL A 282 22.90 1.44 -2.54
C VAL A 282 22.34 1.03 -1.18
N LEU A 283 21.66 -0.11 -1.16
CA LEU A 283 21.12 -0.71 0.05
C LEU A 283 22.20 -1.62 0.63
N ASN A 284 22.66 -1.27 1.82
CA ASN A 284 23.75 -1.96 2.51
C ASN A 284 23.35 -2.16 3.98
N GLY A 285 23.99 -3.12 4.63
CA GLY A 285 23.78 -3.40 6.04
C GLY A 285 25.06 -3.90 6.70
N ASN A 286 25.11 -3.85 8.03
CA ASN A 286 26.21 -4.48 8.75
C ASN A 286 26.25 -5.97 8.41
N ARG A 287 27.43 -6.46 8.00
CA ARG A 287 27.61 -7.83 7.48
C ARG A 287 27.18 -8.91 8.46
N ASN A 288 27.30 -8.67 9.76
CA ASN A 288 26.85 -9.61 10.78
C ASN A 288 25.32 -9.67 10.84
N ASP A 289 24.66 -8.54 10.69
CA ASP A 289 23.21 -8.45 10.71
C ASP A 289 22.60 -8.97 9.41
N VAL A 290 23.23 -8.69 8.26
CA VAL A 290 22.87 -9.29 6.96
C VAL A 290 22.95 -10.82 7.04
N ARG A 291 24.03 -11.37 7.61
CA ARG A 291 24.17 -12.84 7.77
C ARG A 291 23.10 -13.42 8.69
N ARG A 292 22.86 -12.81 9.85
CA ARG A 292 21.83 -13.26 10.79
C ARG A 292 20.43 -13.25 10.16
N LEU A 293 20.10 -12.17 9.46
CA LEU A 293 18.80 -12.03 8.81
C LEU A 293 18.65 -13.02 7.65
N ARG A 294 19.68 -13.17 6.81
CA ARG A 294 19.72 -14.19 5.76
C ARG A 294 19.50 -15.59 6.33
N ASP A 295 20.21 -15.95 7.40
CA ASP A 295 20.11 -17.29 8.00
C ASP A 295 18.70 -17.53 8.59
N ASN A 296 18.06 -16.48 9.14
CA ASN A 296 16.67 -16.53 9.58
C ASN A 296 15.69 -16.72 8.40
N LEU A 297 15.87 -15.96 7.32
CA LEU A 297 15.04 -16.12 6.11
C LEU A 297 15.16 -17.53 5.53
N LEU A 298 16.37 -18.08 5.46
CA LEU A 298 16.62 -19.43 4.95
C LEU A 298 16.08 -20.54 5.87
N ALA A 299 15.96 -20.29 7.18
CA ALA A 299 15.38 -21.26 8.11
C ALA A 299 13.91 -21.57 7.84
N HIS A 300 13.20 -20.67 7.15
CA HIS A 300 11.79 -20.82 6.76
C HIS A 300 11.61 -21.50 5.40
N VAL A 301 12.70 -21.79 4.68
CA VAL A 301 12.66 -22.45 3.37
C VAL A 301 12.86 -23.96 3.54
N PRO A 302 12.01 -24.82 2.95
CA PRO A 302 12.19 -26.27 2.99
C PRO A 302 13.56 -26.69 2.43
N ALA A 303 14.26 -27.61 3.10
CA ALA A 303 15.58 -28.08 2.68
C ALA A 303 15.58 -28.70 1.26
N GLU A 304 14.47 -29.28 0.85
CA GLU A 304 14.28 -29.83 -0.51
C GLU A 304 14.29 -28.74 -1.59
N GLU A 305 13.68 -27.58 -1.32
CA GLU A 305 13.64 -26.45 -2.25
C GLU A 305 15.01 -25.77 -2.34
N LEU A 306 15.75 -25.69 -1.23
CA LEU A 306 17.14 -25.22 -1.22
C LEU A 306 18.12 -26.12 -2.00
N MET A 307 17.80 -27.41 -2.15
CA MET A 307 18.58 -28.33 -2.97
C MET A 307 18.21 -28.22 -4.46
N LYS A 308 16.94 -27.98 -4.77
CA LYS A 308 16.46 -27.77 -6.15
C LYS A 308 16.94 -26.45 -6.71
N ASP A 309 16.94 -25.39 -5.90
CA ASP A 309 17.34 -24.05 -6.32
C ASP A 309 18.42 -23.44 -5.41
N PRO A 310 19.70 -23.54 -5.81
CA PRO A 310 20.80 -22.91 -5.09
C PRO A 310 20.77 -21.37 -5.12
N SER A 311 20.02 -20.75 -6.04
CA SER A 311 19.99 -19.29 -6.22
C SER A 311 19.28 -18.57 -5.07
N LEU A 312 18.35 -19.25 -4.38
CA LEU A 312 17.64 -18.76 -3.18
C LEU A 312 18.56 -18.28 -2.06
N LYS A 313 19.78 -18.83 -1.94
CA LYS A 313 20.78 -18.36 -0.96
C LYS A 313 21.28 -16.95 -1.29
N THR A 314 21.38 -16.66 -2.57
CA THR A 314 21.78 -15.37 -3.10
C THR A 314 20.62 -14.39 -2.95
N ASP A 315 19.40 -14.79 -3.29
CA ASP A 315 18.19 -13.96 -3.14
C ASP A 315 17.93 -13.58 -1.68
N ALA A 316 18.10 -14.52 -0.74
CA ALA A 316 18.00 -14.23 0.69
C ALA A 316 19.04 -13.21 1.15
N THR A 317 20.22 -13.15 0.51
CA THR A 317 21.23 -12.13 0.80
C THR A 317 20.80 -10.76 0.26
N LEU A 318 20.27 -10.70 -0.96
CA LEU A 318 19.76 -9.46 -1.56
C LEU A 318 18.57 -8.90 -0.76
N ILE A 319 17.64 -9.75 -0.33
CA ILE A 319 16.49 -9.37 0.50
C ILE A 319 16.96 -8.86 1.87
N ALA A 320 17.93 -9.53 2.50
CA ALA A 320 18.48 -9.08 3.78
C ALA A 320 19.16 -7.70 3.67
N GLU A 321 19.92 -7.45 2.59
CA GLU A 321 20.50 -6.15 2.29
C GLU A 321 19.42 -5.09 2.01
N ALA A 322 18.32 -5.45 1.34
CA ALA A 322 17.21 -4.56 1.05
C ALA A 322 16.48 -4.11 2.32
N ILE A 323 16.17 -5.05 3.22
CA ILE A 323 15.51 -4.77 4.50
C ILE A 323 16.40 -3.87 5.37
N LEU A 324 17.68 -4.21 5.52
CA LEU A 324 18.60 -3.44 6.37
C LEU A 324 18.97 -2.09 5.78
N GLY A 325 18.94 -1.95 4.46
CA GLY A 325 19.16 -0.69 3.74
C GLY A 325 17.95 0.25 3.73
N GLY A 326 16.82 -0.16 4.34
CA GLY A 326 15.60 0.64 4.43
C GLY A 326 14.85 0.77 3.11
N ALA A 327 14.70 -0.34 2.38
CA ALA A 327 13.72 -0.42 1.29
C ALA A 327 12.35 -0.84 1.83
N ASP A 328 11.28 -0.43 1.18
CA ASP A 328 9.89 -0.80 1.52
C ASP A 328 9.45 -2.06 0.76
N VAL A 329 10.02 -2.29 -0.43
CA VAL A 329 9.68 -3.43 -1.29
C VAL A 329 10.91 -3.99 -1.99
N PHE A 330 10.94 -5.30 -2.19
CA PHE A 330 11.89 -5.99 -3.05
C PHE A 330 11.18 -6.61 -4.25
N VAL A 331 11.65 -6.29 -5.45
CA VAL A 331 11.03 -6.71 -6.71
C VAL A 331 11.89 -7.75 -7.41
N THR A 332 11.34 -8.95 -7.60
CA THR A 332 12.03 -10.09 -8.23
C THR A 332 11.11 -10.84 -9.19
N ARG A 333 11.67 -11.44 -10.24
CA ARG A 333 10.96 -12.38 -11.13
C ARG A 333 11.10 -13.83 -10.71
N ASP A 334 11.73 -14.10 -9.58
CA ASP A 334 11.90 -15.44 -9.07
C ASP A 334 10.67 -15.83 -8.22
N ALA A 335 9.81 -16.70 -8.77
CA ALA A 335 8.58 -17.13 -8.10
C ALA A 335 8.84 -17.92 -6.80
N PRO A 336 9.83 -18.84 -6.75
CA PRO A 336 10.31 -19.42 -5.49
C PRO A 336 10.72 -18.39 -4.44
N ALA A 337 11.45 -17.34 -4.81
CA ALA A 337 11.84 -16.28 -3.86
C ALA A 337 10.63 -15.54 -3.29
N VAL A 338 9.64 -15.17 -4.12
CA VAL A 338 8.39 -14.52 -3.66
C VAL A 338 7.62 -15.46 -2.73
N THR A 339 7.51 -16.73 -3.08
CA THR A 339 6.65 -17.70 -2.36
C THR A 339 7.25 -18.11 -1.01
N HIS A 340 8.57 -18.35 -0.95
CA HIS A 340 9.21 -18.91 0.23
C HIS A 340 9.90 -17.86 1.11
N LEU A 341 10.56 -16.86 0.51
CA LEU A 341 11.27 -15.82 1.27
C LEU A 341 10.35 -14.63 1.59
N GLY A 342 9.32 -14.38 0.78
CA GLY A 342 8.40 -13.25 0.95
C GLY A 342 7.66 -13.21 2.29
N PRO A 343 6.99 -14.29 2.73
CA PRO A 343 6.29 -14.30 4.02
C PRO A 343 7.23 -14.06 5.22
N ALA A 344 8.43 -14.65 5.20
CA ALA A 344 9.42 -14.49 6.27
C ALA A 344 10.07 -13.09 6.26
N ALA A 345 10.16 -12.45 5.09
CA ALA A 345 10.65 -11.08 4.96
C ALA A 345 9.65 -10.05 5.52
N ALA A 346 8.35 -10.31 5.34
CA ALA A 346 7.24 -9.47 5.81
C ALA A 346 6.91 -9.65 7.31
N ASP A 347 7.34 -10.75 7.93
CA ASP A 347 7.03 -11.04 9.33
C ASP A 347 7.55 -9.95 10.29
N GLY A 348 6.62 -9.22 10.92
CA GLY A 348 6.90 -8.13 11.84
C GLY A 348 7.51 -6.86 11.21
N ARG A 349 7.47 -6.71 9.88
CA ARG A 349 8.07 -5.57 9.15
C ARG A 349 7.12 -4.98 8.12
N ASP A 350 7.20 -3.67 7.92
CA ASP A 350 6.55 -2.99 6.78
C ASP A 350 7.40 -3.19 5.51
N PHE A 351 7.47 -4.43 5.04
CA PHE A 351 8.30 -4.84 3.90
C PHE A 351 7.60 -5.92 3.08
N ALA A 352 7.66 -5.81 1.75
CA ALA A 352 7.07 -6.81 0.86
C ALA A 352 8.07 -7.32 -0.20
N VAL A 353 7.98 -8.60 -0.54
CA VAL A 353 8.68 -9.19 -1.69
C VAL A 353 7.63 -9.47 -2.77
N LEU A 354 7.78 -8.84 -3.93
CA LEU A 354 6.75 -8.82 -4.98
C LEU A 354 7.29 -9.18 -6.35
N TYR A 355 6.42 -9.70 -7.19
CA TYR A 355 6.63 -9.81 -8.63
C TYR A 355 6.42 -8.43 -9.30
N PRO A 356 7.13 -8.09 -10.41
CA PRO A 356 6.98 -6.80 -11.10
C PRO A 356 5.54 -6.38 -11.45
N THR A 357 4.65 -7.33 -11.69
CA THR A 357 3.23 -7.08 -12.02
C THR A 357 2.37 -6.75 -10.80
N GLU A 358 2.84 -7.05 -9.59
CA GLU A 358 2.11 -6.82 -8.34
C GLU A 358 2.41 -5.44 -7.74
N LEU A 359 3.46 -4.77 -8.25
CA LEU A 359 3.94 -3.50 -7.73
C LEU A 359 2.93 -2.34 -7.86
N PRO A 360 2.19 -2.14 -8.98
CA PRO A 360 1.14 -1.11 -9.05
C PRO A 360 0.06 -1.31 -7.99
N ALA A 361 -0.42 -2.54 -7.82
CA ALA A 361 -1.45 -2.86 -6.84
C ALA A 361 -0.97 -2.68 -5.39
N PHE A 362 0.34 -2.80 -5.14
CA PHE A 362 0.92 -2.50 -3.83
C PHE A 362 1.01 -0.98 -3.57
N ILE A 363 1.40 -0.19 -4.57
CA ILE A 363 1.45 1.28 -4.48
C ILE A 363 0.04 1.83 -4.28
N ASP A 364 -0.94 1.37 -5.05
CA ASP A 364 -2.34 1.78 -4.92
C ASP A 364 -2.88 1.46 -3.52
N ARG A 365 -2.63 0.26 -3.00
CA ARG A 365 -3.02 -0.13 -1.62
C ARG A 365 -2.43 0.79 -0.56
N ARG A 366 -1.17 1.23 -0.72
CA ARG A 366 -0.46 2.07 0.25
C ARG A 366 -0.91 3.54 0.15
N ALA A 367 -1.05 4.06 -1.07
CA ALA A 367 -1.53 5.43 -1.33
C ALA A 367 -2.97 5.63 -0.86
N ASP A 368 -3.81 4.59 -0.96
CA ASP A 368 -5.19 4.61 -0.49
C ASP A 368 -5.37 4.16 0.97
N THR A 369 -4.34 4.03 1.82
CA THR A 369 -4.57 3.58 3.23
C THR A 369 -5.53 4.51 4.02
N ALA A 370 -5.78 5.73 3.55
CA ALA A 370 -6.85 6.62 4.06
C ALA A 370 -8.25 6.41 3.42
N SER A 371 -8.33 5.80 2.23
CA SER A 371 -9.55 5.51 1.47
C SER A 371 -9.95 4.02 1.48
N TYR A 372 -9.00 3.12 1.75
CA TYR A 372 -9.09 1.66 1.70
C TYR A 372 -9.50 1.09 3.06
N LEU A 373 -10.50 1.71 3.69
CA LEU A 373 -11.34 0.98 4.62
C LEU A 373 -12.26 0.10 3.75
N PRO A 374 -12.27 -1.24 3.93
CA PRO A 374 -13.36 -2.04 3.40
C PRO A 374 -14.65 -1.34 3.82
N ALA A 375 -15.50 -0.99 2.85
CA ALA A 375 -16.84 -0.55 3.17
C ALA A 375 -17.53 -1.76 3.81
N GLN A 376 -17.48 -1.83 5.13
CA GLN A 376 -18.23 -2.83 5.89
C GLN A 376 -19.67 -2.68 5.42
N LEU A 377 -20.25 -3.77 4.93
CA LEU A 377 -21.61 -3.74 4.40
C LEU A 377 -22.51 -3.35 5.56
N GLU A 378 -22.90 -2.06 5.62
CA GLU A 378 -23.61 -1.43 6.73
C GLU A 378 -23.03 -1.77 8.13
N GLU A 379 -21.70 -1.67 8.27
CA GLU A 379 -20.97 -1.93 9.52
C GLU A 379 -21.03 -3.38 10.01
N THR A 380 -21.27 -4.37 9.15
CA THR A 380 -21.19 -5.79 9.53
C THR A 380 -19.75 -6.34 9.48
N HIS A 381 -19.54 -7.55 10.04
CA HIS A 381 -18.30 -8.32 9.85
C HIS A 381 -18.07 -8.77 8.40
N TYR A 382 -19.04 -8.58 7.49
CA TYR A 382 -18.87 -8.84 6.07
C TYR A 382 -18.13 -7.69 5.41
N GLN A 383 -17.09 -8.03 4.67
CA GLN A 383 -16.23 -7.06 4.01
C GLN A 383 -16.61 -6.96 2.53
N VAL A 384 -16.99 -5.77 2.07
CA VAL A 384 -17.01 -5.48 0.64
C VAL A 384 -15.66 -4.91 0.27
N THR A 385 -14.95 -5.63 -0.57
CA THR A 385 -13.67 -5.18 -1.12
C THR A 385 -13.79 -5.03 -2.62
N ARG A 386 -12.99 -4.12 -3.16
CA ARG A 386 -12.79 -4.05 -4.60
C ARG A 386 -12.17 -5.35 -5.11
N GLY A 387 -12.60 -5.80 -6.28
CA GLY A 387 -12.04 -6.97 -6.95
C GLY A 387 -10.64 -6.69 -7.49
N ASP A 388 -9.63 -6.75 -6.63
CA ASP A 388 -8.22 -6.66 -6.98
C ASP A 388 -7.66 -8.00 -7.49
N ALA A 389 -6.38 -8.07 -7.84
CA ALA A 389 -5.78 -9.32 -8.36
C ALA A 389 -5.81 -10.48 -7.33
N ALA A 390 -5.86 -10.18 -6.03
CA ALA A 390 -5.87 -11.18 -4.96
C ALA A 390 -7.27 -11.76 -4.70
N THR A 391 -8.32 -10.93 -4.82
CA THR A 391 -9.72 -11.32 -4.59
C THR A 391 -10.42 -11.74 -5.88
N TRP A 392 -10.08 -11.11 -7.01
CA TRP A 392 -10.65 -11.36 -8.35
C TRP A 392 -9.81 -12.35 -9.18
N ASN A 393 -9.44 -13.48 -8.57
CA ASN A 393 -8.74 -14.57 -9.24
C ASN A 393 -9.73 -15.69 -9.62
N PRO A 394 -9.73 -16.19 -10.88
CA PRO A 394 -10.59 -17.30 -11.29
C PRO A 394 -10.56 -18.54 -10.39
N GLU A 395 -9.41 -18.88 -9.79
CA GLU A 395 -9.32 -20.05 -8.89
C GLU A 395 -10.11 -19.83 -7.59
N ARG A 396 -10.03 -18.62 -7.02
CA ARG A 396 -10.77 -18.24 -5.79
C ARG A 396 -12.26 -18.07 -6.06
N LEU A 397 -12.63 -17.58 -7.23
CA LEU A 397 -14.02 -17.36 -7.64
C LEU A 397 -14.71 -18.61 -8.21
N THR A 398 -14.01 -19.74 -8.32
CA THR A 398 -14.58 -20.97 -8.89
C THR A 398 -15.82 -21.46 -8.12
N SER A 399 -15.93 -21.16 -6.82
CA SER A 399 -17.12 -21.48 -6.00
C SER A 399 -18.39 -20.75 -6.46
N MET A 400 -18.27 -19.68 -7.25
CA MET A 400 -19.39 -18.88 -7.78
C MET A 400 -19.88 -19.34 -9.16
N LEU A 401 -19.32 -20.41 -9.71
CA LEU A 401 -19.73 -20.98 -11.00
C LEU A 401 -21.18 -21.51 -10.92
N ASN A 402 -22.05 -21.10 -11.85
CA ASN A 402 -23.44 -21.54 -11.86
C ASN A 402 -23.65 -22.77 -12.77
N LEU A 403 -23.34 -23.95 -12.23
CA LEU A 403 -23.48 -25.23 -12.94
C LEU A 403 -24.92 -25.53 -13.40
N GLU A 404 -25.94 -25.06 -12.67
CA GLU A 404 -27.34 -25.32 -13.01
C GLU A 404 -27.80 -24.58 -14.27
N SER A 405 -27.16 -23.46 -14.58
CA SER A 405 -27.42 -22.70 -15.81
C SER A 405 -26.71 -23.26 -17.05
N GLY A 406 -25.90 -24.33 -16.89
CA GLY A 406 -25.07 -24.89 -17.95
C GLY A 406 -23.77 -24.11 -18.22
N GLU A 407 -23.38 -23.19 -17.34
CA GLU A 407 -22.15 -22.39 -17.45
C GLU A 407 -20.90 -23.29 -17.38
N LYS A 408 -20.04 -23.23 -18.40
CA LYS A 408 -18.79 -24.01 -18.41
C LYS A 408 -17.71 -23.28 -17.62
N LYS A 409 -16.91 -24.04 -16.86
CA LYS A 409 -15.75 -23.50 -16.11
C LYS A 409 -14.80 -22.67 -17.00
N VAL A 410 -14.59 -23.07 -18.26
CA VAL A 410 -13.71 -22.32 -19.19
C VAL A 410 -14.31 -20.96 -19.55
N GLU A 411 -15.60 -20.90 -19.87
CA GLU A 411 -16.30 -19.66 -20.24
C GLU A 411 -16.32 -18.68 -19.06
N PHE A 412 -16.62 -19.17 -17.85
CA PHE A 412 -16.57 -18.36 -16.63
C PHE A 412 -15.16 -17.81 -16.34
N ARG A 413 -14.12 -18.63 -16.47
CA ARG A 413 -12.73 -18.18 -16.27
C ARG A 413 -12.33 -17.10 -17.26
N VAL A 414 -12.77 -17.19 -18.52
CA VAL A 414 -12.54 -16.15 -19.54
C VAL A 414 -13.27 -14.87 -19.15
N GLN A 415 -14.55 -14.94 -18.78
CA GLN A 415 -15.33 -13.77 -18.36
C GLN A 415 -14.70 -13.03 -17.16
N ILE A 416 -14.23 -13.77 -16.14
CA ILE A 416 -13.55 -13.16 -14.98
C ILE A 416 -12.27 -12.44 -15.39
N LYS A 417 -11.47 -13.01 -16.30
CA LYS A 417 -10.23 -12.41 -16.82
C LYS A 417 -10.51 -11.19 -17.68
N ASP A 418 -11.46 -11.29 -18.62
CA ASP A 418 -11.84 -10.17 -19.49
C ASP A 418 -12.35 -8.98 -18.67
N LEU A 419 -13.15 -9.24 -17.63
CA LEU A 419 -13.56 -8.21 -16.69
C LEU A 419 -12.37 -7.62 -15.93
N ALA A 420 -11.39 -8.43 -15.54
CA ALA A 420 -10.21 -7.95 -14.84
C ALA A 420 -9.34 -7.02 -15.69
N GLU A 421 -9.20 -7.33 -16.98
CA GLU A 421 -8.43 -6.54 -17.94
C GLU A 421 -9.15 -5.23 -18.30
N THR A 422 -10.46 -5.29 -18.56
CA THR A 422 -11.25 -4.12 -18.97
C THR A 422 -11.52 -3.12 -17.85
N THR A 423 -11.47 -3.56 -16.60
CA THR A 423 -11.77 -2.73 -15.42
C THR A 423 -10.57 -2.60 -14.47
N ALA A 424 -9.35 -2.66 -15.02
CA ALA A 424 -8.14 -2.33 -14.29
C ALA A 424 -8.17 -0.85 -13.90
N GLY A 425 -7.95 -0.53 -12.62
CA GLY A 425 -7.97 0.86 -12.15
C GLY A 425 -9.36 1.46 -11.87
N THR A 426 -10.48 0.76 -12.15
CA THR A 426 -11.84 1.22 -11.77
C THR A 426 -12.50 0.42 -10.63
N ASP A 427 -13.46 1.03 -9.91
CA ASP A 427 -14.28 0.40 -8.85
C ASP A 427 -15.42 -0.48 -9.40
N ASP A 428 -15.26 -0.96 -10.63
CA ASP A 428 -16.31 -1.66 -11.37
C ASP A 428 -16.51 -3.09 -10.89
N ARG A 429 -15.57 -3.66 -10.14
CA ARG A 429 -15.62 -5.03 -9.62
C ARG A 429 -15.64 -5.02 -8.11
N GLN A 430 -16.58 -5.75 -7.52
CA GLN A 430 -16.72 -5.84 -6.07
C GLN A 430 -16.93 -7.29 -5.64
N VAL A 431 -16.36 -7.60 -4.48
CA VAL A 431 -16.39 -8.92 -3.86
C VAL A 431 -16.84 -8.74 -2.41
N THR A 432 -17.84 -9.52 -2.00
CA THR A 432 -18.24 -9.63 -0.59
C THR A 432 -17.61 -10.88 0.00
N LEU A 433 -16.89 -10.72 1.10
CA LEU A 433 -16.27 -11.79 1.86
C LEU A 433 -17.01 -12.05 3.18
N THR A 434 -17.07 -13.30 3.60
CA THR A 434 -17.49 -13.69 4.95
C THR A 434 -16.43 -13.30 5.99
N PRO A 435 -16.76 -13.29 7.30
CA PRO A 435 -15.75 -13.08 8.35
C PRO A 435 -14.60 -14.09 8.29
N ASP A 436 -14.85 -15.29 7.75
CA ASP A 436 -13.87 -16.36 7.57
C ASP A 436 -13.03 -16.20 6.28
N GLY A 437 -13.27 -15.15 5.48
CA GLY A 437 -12.53 -14.86 4.25
C GLY A 437 -13.01 -15.60 3.00
N GLU A 438 -14.15 -16.31 3.09
CA GLU A 438 -14.79 -17.00 1.97
C GLU A 438 -15.58 -16.03 1.09
N VAL A 439 -15.68 -16.31 -0.20
CA VAL A 439 -16.42 -15.46 -1.13
C VAL A 439 -17.92 -15.71 -0.97
N LEU A 440 -18.68 -14.66 -0.69
CA LEU A 440 -20.13 -14.71 -0.48
C LEU A 440 -20.91 -14.17 -1.70
N ALA A 441 -20.41 -13.10 -2.32
CA ALA A 441 -21.00 -12.54 -3.52
C ALA A 441 -19.94 -11.84 -4.37
N ILE A 442 -20.15 -11.81 -5.69
CA ILE A 442 -19.36 -11.03 -6.63
C ILE A 442 -20.26 -10.32 -7.60
N TRP A 443 -19.91 -9.09 -7.97
CA TRP A 443 -20.56 -8.40 -9.05
C TRP A 443 -19.60 -7.46 -9.75
N SER A 444 -19.91 -7.19 -11.01
CA SER A 444 -19.28 -6.11 -11.74
C SER A 444 -20.34 -5.20 -12.35
N ALA A 445 -20.03 -3.91 -12.41
CA ALA A 445 -20.90 -2.90 -12.97
C ALA A 445 -20.09 -1.83 -13.71
N GLN A 446 -20.46 -1.56 -14.95
CA GLN A 446 -19.78 -0.63 -15.85
C GLN A 446 -20.77 0.43 -16.34
N ALA A 447 -20.37 1.70 -16.28
CA ALA A 447 -21.18 2.79 -16.79
C ALA A 447 -21.10 2.82 -18.32
N THR A 448 -22.25 2.81 -19.00
CA THR A 448 -22.36 2.98 -20.45
C THR A 448 -23.30 4.14 -20.79
N ASN A 449 -23.37 4.51 -22.07
CA ASN A 449 -24.29 5.55 -22.54
C ASN A 449 -25.77 5.21 -22.28
N ASN A 450 -26.10 3.93 -22.11
CA ASN A 450 -27.47 3.44 -21.99
C ASN A 450 -27.87 3.10 -20.54
N GLY A 451 -26.97 3.29 -19.57
CA GLY A 451 -27.21 2.95 -18.18
C GLY A 451 -26.00 2.29 -17.50
N LEU A 452 -26.24 1.74 -16.30
CA LEU A 452 -25.25 0.95 -15.59
C LEU A 452 -25.41 -0.53 -15.95
N ASP A 453 -24.46 -1.07 -16.69
CA ASP A 453 -24.47 -2.46 -17.13
C ASP A 453 -23.82 -3.35 -16.09
N VAL A 454 -24.51 -4.43 -15.72
CA VAL A 454 -24.06 -5.42 -14.73
C VAL A 454 -23.80 -6.74 -15.47
N PRO A 455 -22.59 -6.93 -16.03
CA PRO A 455 -22.27 -8.13 -16.80
C PRO A 455 -22.05 -9.37 -15.93
N LEU A 456 -21.82 -9.19 -14.62
CA LEU A 456 -21.68 -10.29 -13.68
C LEU A 456 -22.37 -9.97 -12.34
N LEU A 457 -23.20 -10.88 -11.85
CA LEU A 457 -23.78 -10.90 -10.51
C LEU A 457 -23.96 -12.34 -10.03
N ARG A 458 -23.20 -12.72 -9.01
CA ARG A 458 -23.26 -14.05 -8.37
C ARG A 458 -23.35 -13.89 -6.86
N ILE A 459 -24.22 -14.67 -6.24
CA ILE A 459 -24.42 -14.70 -4.79
C ILE A 459 -24.46 -16.16 -4.38
N GLN A 460 -23.72 -16.51 -3.34
CA GLN A 460 -23.72 -17.86 -2.78
C GLN A 460 -25.12 -18.23 -2.30
N ARG A 461 -25.49 -19.49 -2.45
CA ARG A 461 -26.76 -20.02 -1.95
C ARG A 461 -26.73 -20.07 -0.42
N GLY A 462 -27.77 -19.56 0.19
CA GLY A 462 -27.94 -19.58 1.62
C GLY A 462 -29.11 -18.73 2.08
N PRO A 463 -29.38 -18.70 3.39
CA PRO A 463 -30.48 -17.92 3.97
C PRO A 463 -30.30 -16.41 3.76
N LEU A 464 -29.06 -15.93 3.57
CA LEU A 464 -28.74 -14.51 3.39
C LEU A 464 -28.88 -14.02 1.95
N LEU A 465 -29.05 -14.92 0.96
CA LEU A 465 -29.12 -14.54 -0.46
C LEU A 465 -30.16 -13.45 -0.74
N PRO A 466 -31.41 -13.52 -0.24
CA PRO A 466 -32.40 -12.47 -0.47
C PRO A 466 -31.96 -11.10 0.03
N THR A 467 -31.34 -11.08 1.21
CA THR A 467 -30.87 -9.85 1.84
C THR A 467 -29.72 -9.25 1.03
N ILE A 468 -28.72 -10.06 0.67
CA ILE A 468 -27.56 -9.61 -0.12
C ILE A 468 -27.98 -9.14 -1.51
N ALA A 469 -28.89 -9.85 -2.19
CA ALA A 469 -29.40 -9.47 -3.51
C ALA A 469 -30.06 -8.09 -3.47
N ARG A 470 -30.91 -7.85 -2.48
CA ARG A 470 -31.56 -6.55 -2.29
C ARG A 470 -30.58 -5.43 -1.91
N GLN A 471 -29.50 -5.74 -1.20
CA GLN A 471 -28.45 -4.78 -0.88
C GLN A 471 -27.60 -4.42 -2.11
N ILE A 472 -27.19 -5.41 -2.90
CA ILE A 472 -26.46 -5.17 -4.15
C ILE A 472 -27.34 -4.38 -5.14
N SER A 473 -28.62 -4.72 -5.29
CA SER A 473 -29.59 -3.94 -6.08
C SER A 473 -29.59 -2.46 -5.67
N ARG A 474 -29.66 -2.19 -4.35
CA ARG A 474 -29.62 -0.84 -3.81
C ARG A 474 -28.30 -0.13 -4.10
N ALA A 475 -27.17 -0.80 -3.92
CA ALA A 475 -25.85 -0.26 -4.21
C ALA A 475 -25.69 0.10 -5.69
N LEU A 476 -26.16 -0.76 -6.60
CA LEU A 476 -26.14 -0.54 -8.05
C LEU A 476 -26.98 0.67 -8.45
N ARG A 477 -28.22 0.77 -7.96
CA ARG A 477 -29.08 1.93 -8.23
C ARG A 477 -28.51 3.21 -7.65
N ARG A 478 -27.89 3.12 -6.47
CA ARG A 478 -27.23 4.27 -5.82
C ARG A 478 -26.12 4.76 -6.73
N ARG A 479 -25.26 3.85 -7.19
CA ARG A 479 -24.18 4.14 -8.13
C ARG A 479 -24.71 4.76 -9.43
N ALA A 480 -25.75 4.19 -10.04
CA ALA A 480 -26.39 4.75 -11.24
C ALA A 480 -26.86 6.19 -11.00
N ALA A 481 -27.60 6.45 -9.91
CA ALA A 481 -28.09 7.78 -9.56
C ALA A 481 -26.93 8.79 -9.32
N HIS A 482 -25.83 8.36 -8.69
CA HIS A 482 -24.65 9.22 -8.47
C HIS A 482 -23.93 9.59 -9.77
N SER A 483 -23.96 8.69 -10.76
CA SER A 483 -23.41 8.90 -12.10
C SER A 483 -24.38 9.59 -13.06
N GLY A 484 -25.60 9.96 -12.60
CA GLY A 484 -26.63 10.56 -13.45
C GLY A 484 -27.25 9.60 -14.47
N LEU A 485 -27.08 8.29 -14.27
CA LEU A 485 -27.65 7.24 -15.12
C LEU A 485 -29.07 6.92 -14.66
N THR A 486 -29.97 6.66 -15.62
CA THR A 486 -31.40 6.46 -15.38
C THR A 486 -31.83 4.99 -15.36
N SER A 487 -30.89 4.06 -15.55
CA SER A 487 -31.19 2.63 -15.60
C SER A 487 -30.02 1.77 -15.09
N VAL A 488 -30.36 0.57 -14.60
CA VAL A 488 -29.41 -0.51 -14.25
C VAL A 488 -29.84 -1.76 -15.00
N ARG A 489 -28.95 -2.34 -15.82
CA ARG A 489 -29.25 -3.48 -16.70
C ARG A 489 -28.42 -4.70 -16.31
N LEU A 490 -29.07 -5.82 -16.01
CA LEU A 490 -28.40 -7.09 -15.74
C LEU A 490 -28.19 -7.85 -17.06
N ILE A 491 -26.95 -7.89 -17.53
CA ILE A 491 -26.55 -8.54 -18.80
C ILE A 491 -25.96 -9.94 -18.56
N ASP A 492 -25.94 -10.37 -17.30
CA ASP A 492 -25.44 -11.67 -16.90
C ASP A 492 -26.36 -12.82 -17.33
N ARG A 493 -25.88 -13.63 -18.29
CA ARG A 493 -26.61 -14.75 -18.88
C ARG A 493 -26.79 -15.95 -17.95
N HIS A 494 -25.97 -16.06 -16.92
CA HIS A 494 -25.93 -17.20 -16.02
C HIS A 494 -26.31 -16.80 -14.58
N ALA A 495 -26.95 -15.65 -14.40
CA ALA A 495 -27.50 -15.23 -13.11
C ALA A 495 -28.45 -16.29 -12.54
N ALA A 496 -28.28 -16.62 -11.25
CA ALA A 496 -29.10 -17.63 -10.61
C ALA A 496 -30.57 -17.19 -10.54
N THR A 497 -31.49 -18.11 -10.77
CA THR A 497 -32.95 -17.86 -10.77
C THR A 497 -33.45 -17.24 -9.46
N ALA A 498 -32.87 -17.67 -8.32
CA ALA A 498 -33.16 -17.08 -7.00
C ALA A 498 -32.75 -15.60 -6.91
N VAL A 499 -31.63 -15.21 -7.52
CA VAL A 499 -31.18 -13.81 -7.56
C VAL A 499 -32.10 -12.99 -8.47
N ILE A 500 -32.43 -13.52 -9.66
CA ILE A 500 -33.37 -12.88 -10.59
C ILE A 500 -34.74 -12.64 -9.93
N ALA A 501 -35.25 -13.62 -9.18
CA ALA A 501 -36.52 -13.49 -8.46
C ALA A 501 -36.49 -12.36 -7.41
N GLU A 502 -35.38 -12.19 -6.69
CA GLU A 502 -35.21 -11.09 -5.72
C GLU A 502 -35.06 -9.73 -6.40
N LEU A 503 -34.34 -9.65 -7.52
CA LEU A 503 -34.25 -8.43 -8.32
C LEU A 503 -35.61 -8.04 -8.90
N HIS A 504 -36.40 -9.01 -9.36
CA HIS A 504 -37.78 -8.77 -9.81
C HIS A 504 -38.66 -8.19 -8.70
N ARG A 505 -38.59 -8.77 -7.50
CA ARG A 505 -39.29 -8.23 -6.32
C ARG A 505 -38.86 -6.81 -6.00
N ASP A 506 -37.59 -6.46 -6.25
CA ASP A 506 -37.05 -5.12 -6.04
C ASP A 506 -37.27 -4.15 -7.21
N GLY A 507 -38.03 -4.55 -8.24
CA GLY A 507 -38.46 -3.66 -9.33
C GLY A 507 -37.66 -3.77 -10.63
N PHE A 508 -36.84 -4.81 -10.78
CA PHE A 508 -36.28 -5.13 -12.10
C PHE A 508 -37.35 -5.81 -12.97
N GLY A 509 -37.43 -5.43 -14.24
CA GLY A 509 -38.33 -6.04 -15.23
C GLY A 509 -37.63 -6.21 -16.58
N PRO A 510 -38.12 -7.08 -17.46
CA PRO A 510 -37.55 -7.20 -18.80
C PRO A 510 -37.81 -5.90 -19.57
N ASP A 511 -36.76 -5.36 -20.20
CA ASP A 511 -36.89 -4.26 -21.16
C ASP A 511 -37.40 -4.77 -22.52
N VAL A 512 -37.49 -3.88 -23.52
CA VAL A 512 -37.92 -4.22 -24.89
C VAL A 512 -37.01 -5.28 -25.54
N ALA A 513 -35.75 -5.38 -25.12
CA ALA A 513 -34.79 -6.38 -25.58
C ALA A 513 -34.79 -7.66 -24.72
N GLY A 514 -35.67 -7.76 -23.73
CA GLY A 514 -35.74 -8.89 -22.80
C GLY A 514 -34.65 -8.90 -21.72
N VAL A 515 -33.89 -7.80 -21.58
CA VAL A 515 -32.84 -7.65 -20.58
C VAL A 515 -33.45 -7.16 -19.27
N LEU A 516 -33.09 -7.80 -18.16
CA LEU A 516 -33.61 -7.46 -16.85
C LEU A 516 -33.07 -6.08 -16.40
N THR A 517 -33.93 -5.08 -16.37
CA THR A 517 -33.60 -3.68 -16.19
C THR A 517 -34.40 -3.06 -15.05
N ALA A 518 -33.75 -2.23 -14.24
CA ALA A 518 -34.39 -1.36 -13.25
C ALA A 518 -34.25 0.10 -13.64
N THR A 519 -35.34 0.86 -13.55
CA THR A 519 -35.34 2.31 -13.75
C THR A 519 -34.91 3.02 -12.46
N VAL A 520 -34.04 4.01 -12.61
CA VAL A 520 -33.48 4.83 -11.52
C VAL A 520 -33.85 6.29 -11.78
N LEU A 521 -34.72 6.86 -10.95
CA LEU A 521 -35.19 8.23 -11.11
C LEU A 521 -34.81 9.07 -9.89
N ALA A 522 -33.99 10.11 -10.08
CA ALA A 522 -33.63 11.06 -9.03
C ALA A 522 -34.60 12.25 -8.98
N VAL A 523 -35.90 11.95 -8.90
CA VAL A 523 -36.98 12.96 -8.93
C VAL A 523 -37.75 12.98 -7.61
N VAL A 524 -37.98 14.17 -7.07
CA VAL A 524 -38.86 14.41 -5.91
C VAL A 524 -39.98 15.32 -6.41
N GLY A 525 -41.21 14.82 -6.44
CA GLY A 525 -42.29 15.58 -7.05
C GLY A 525 -43.64 14.87 -7.08
N SER A 526 -44.62 15.51 -7.71
CA SER A 526 -45.95 14.92 -7.92
C SER A 526 -45.88 13.68 -8.82
N TRP A 527 -46.91 12.83 -8.79
CA TRP A 527 -46.96 11.65 -9.65
C TRP A 527 -46.81 11.98 -11.14
N ALA A 528 -47.40 13.08 -11.60
CA ALA A 528 -47.25 13.54 -12.98
C ALA A 528 -45.78 13.82 -13.35
N GLN A 529 -45.00 14.45 -12.44
CA GLN A 529 -43.58 14.73 -12.68
C GLN A 529 -42.75 13.43 -12.73
N VAL A 530 -43.04 12.48 -11.84
CA VAL A 530 -42.39 11.18 -11.82
C VAL A 530 -42.71 10.39 -13.10
N ARG A 531 -43.96 10.45 -13.57
CA ARG A 531 -44.37 9.84 -14.84
C ARG A 531 -43.66 10.43 -16.05
N THR A 532 -43.52 11.75 -16.12
CA THR A 532 -42.78 12.41 -17.21
C THR A 532 -41.34 11.93 -17.24
N ALA A 533 -40.66 11.91 -16.09
CA ALA A 533 -39.28 11.41 -16.00
C ALA A 533 -39.18 9.90 -16.33
N ALA A 534 -40.16 9.09 -15.93
CA ALA A 534 -40.22 7.67 -16.29
C ALA A 534 -40.44 7.45 -17.79
N ALA A 535 -41.29 8.27 -18.42
CA ALA A 535 -41.58 8.19 -19.85
C ALA A 535 -40.33 8.46 -20.71
N GLU A 536 -39.44 9.35 -20.27
CA GLU A 536 -38.14 9.59 -20.92
C GLU A 536 -37.24 8.34 -20.91
N THR A 537 -37.44 7.44 -19.95
CA THR A 537 -36.74 6.15 -19.87
C THR A 537 -37.45 5.03 -20.64
N GLY A 538 -38.61 5.30 -21.23
CA GLY A 538 -39.45 4.31 -21.91
C GLY A 538 -40.30 3.45 -20.97
N LEU A 539 -40.35 3.77 -19.67
CA LEU A 539 -41.18 3.04 -18.70
C LEU A 539 -42.61 3.58 -18.71
N ALA A 540 -43.57 2.70 -19.02
CA ALA A 540 -45.00 3.02 -18.92
C ALA A 540 -45.49 2.89 -17.48
N LEU A 541 -45.95 4.00 -16.90
CA LEU A 541 -46.53 4.06 -15.56
C LEU A 541 -48.03 4.40 -15.64
N PRO A 542 -48.86 3.94 -14.69
CA PRO A 542 -50.30 4.22 -14.67
C PRO A 542 -50.59 5.72 -14.56
N ASP A 543 -51.74 6.14 -15.08
CA ASP A 543 -52.08 7.57 -15.17
C ASP A 543 -52.17 8.26 -13.81
N GLU A 544 -52.76 7.57 -12.84
CA GLU A 544 -52.98 8.04 -11.47
C GLU A 544 -52.62 6.94 -10.46
N LEU A 545 -52.28 7.36 -9.25
CA LEU A 545 -52.11 6.47 -8.10
C LEU A 545 -53.40 6.43 -7.30
N THR A 546 -53.83 5.23 -6.92
CA THR A 546 -55.11 5.05 -6.24
C THR A 546 -55.01 5.11 -4.72
N SER A 547 -53.82 4.90 -4.15
CA SER A 547 -53.64 4.81 -2.71
C SER A 547 -52.22 5.19 -2.25
N ALA A 548 -52.08 5.47 -0.95
CA ALA A 548 -50.77 5.58 -0.29
C ALA A 548 -49.90 4.32 -0.43
N VAL A 549 -50.51 3.13 -0.55
CA VAL A 549 -49.81 1.86 -0.75
C VAL A 549 -49.13 1.84 -2.11
N ASP A 550 -49.85 2.22 -3.16
CA ASP A 550 -49.29 2.31 -4.51
C ASP A 550 -48.15 3.33 -4.54
N ALA A 551 -48.35 4.51 -3.95
CA ALA A 551 -47.31 5.55 -3.88
C ALA A 551 -46.03 5.03 -3.20
N SER A 552 -46.16 4.35 -2.05
CA SER A 552 -45.03 3.74 -1.34
C SER A 552 -44.33 2.64 -2.14
N GLU A 553 -45.09 1.80 -2.86
CA GLU A 553 -44.50 0.74 -3.70
C GLU A 553 -43.78 1.32 -4.92
N TYR A 554 -44.32 2.34 -5.57
CA TYR A 554 -43.63 3.02 -6.67
C TYR A 554 -42.39 3.78 -6.19
N GLU A 555 -42.36 4.36 -4.99
CA GLU A 555 -41.11 4.91 -4.41
C GLU A 555 -40.05 3.83 -4.22
N ARG A 556 -40.45 2.62 -3.84
CA ARG A 556 -39.53 1.49 -3.68
C ARG A 556 -38.98 1.02 -5.02
N VAL A 557 -39.87 0.84 -6.01
CA VAL A 557 -39.52 0.32 -7.35
C VAL A 557 -38.77 1.34 -8.20
N LEU A 558 -39.04 2.64 -8.06
CA LEU A 558 -38.40 3.71 -8.85
C LEU A 558 -37.30 4.43 -8.07
N TRP A 559 -36.83 3.83 -6.97
CA TRP A 559 -35.84 4.44 -6.10
C TRP A 559 -34.62 4.94 -6.89
N PRO A 560 -34.11 6.18 -6.65
CA PRO A 560 -34.35 7.07 -5.50
C PRO A 560 -35.55 8.02 -5.54
N ALA A 561 -36.52 7.81 -6.43
CA ALA A 561 -37.64 8.73 -6.58
C ALA A 561 -38.48 8.89 -5.30
N LYS A 562 -39.02 10.10 -5.11
CA LYS A 562 -39.99 10.42 -4.07
C LYS A 562 -41.27 11.00 -4.65
N VAL A 563 -42.40 10.36 -4.35
CA VAL A 563 -43.72 10.68 -4.90
C VAL A 563 -44.53 11.48 -3.88
N LEU A 564 -44.76 12.77 -4.15
CA LEU A 564 -45.63 13.61 -3.33
C LEU A 564 -47.10 13.22 -3.56
N HIS A 565 -47.59 12.30 -2.74
CA HIS A 565 -48.97 11.85 -2.72
C HIS A 565 -49.68 12.35 -1.46
N PRO A 566 -50.90 12.92 -1.54
CA PRO A 566 -51.61 13.49 -0.39
C PRO A 566 -51.82 12.50 0.77
N GLU A 567 -52.06 11.23 0.46
CA GLU A 567 -52.29 10.18 1.46
C GLU A 567 -50.98 9.58 2.03
N LEU A 568 -49.83 9.85 1.40
CA LEU A 568 -48.54 9.30 1.85
C LEU A 568 -47.89 10.24 2.88
N SER A 569 -48.25 10.04 4.14
CA SER A 569 -47.82 10.90 5.25
C SER A 569 -46.33 10.76 5.58
N THR A 570 -45.69 11.88 5.91
CA THR A 570 -44.30 11.92 6.40
C THR A 570 -44.29 12.30 7.88
N TYR A 571 -43.48 11.62 8.68
CA TYR A 571 -43.36 11.85 10.12
C TYR A 571 -41.91 12.10 10.53
N LEU A 572 -41.68 13.15 11.32
CA LEU A 572 -40.41 13.40 11.98
C LEU A 572 -40.38 12.62 13.31
N VAL A 573 -39.49 11.65 13.43
CA VAL A 573 -39.42 10.73 14.58
C VAL A 573 -38.10 10.93 15.34
N PRO A 574 -38.14 11.24 16.65
CA PRO A 574 -36.93 11.39 17.45
C PRO A 574 -36.33 10.03 17.80
N ILE A 575 -35.02 9.90 17.61
CA ILE A 575 -34.20 8.77 18.01
C ILE A 575 -33.01 9.30 18.83
N ARG A 576 -32.48 8.53 19.79
CA ARG A 576 -31.28 8.93 20.55
C ARG A 576 -30.05 8.64 19.70
N GLY A 577 -29.05 9.53 19.69
CA GLY A 577 -27.85 9.39 18.85
C GLY A 577 -27.23 7.98 18.85
N ALA A 578 -26.97 7.40 20.03
CA ALA A 578 -26.42 6.04 20.13
C ALA A 578 -27.26 4.97 19.38
N TYR A 579 -28.59 5.06 19.41
CA TYR A 579 -29.45 4.14 18.66
C TYR A 579 -29.63 4.55 17.20
N ALA A 580 -29.40 5.82 16.85
CA ALA A 580 -29.39 6.26 15.46
C ALA A 580 -28.17 5.65 14.74
N ASP A 581 -27.01 5.64 15.40
CA ASP A 581 -25.80 4.93 14.96
C ASP A 581 -26.11 3.42 14.88
N ASP A 582 -26.61 2.87 16.00
CA ASP A 582 -27.19 1.54 16.21
C ASP A 582 -28.07 0.96 15.09
N LEU A 583 -29.00 1.77 14.58
CA LEU A 583 -30.15 1.34 13.79
C LEU A 583 -30.09 1.84 12.34
N LEU A 584 -29.52 3.03 12.12
CA LEU A 584 -29.48 3.68 10.82
C LEU A 584 -28.08 3.67 10.19
N GLY A 585 -27.01 3.39 10.95
CA GLY A 585 -25.63 3.50 10.48
C GLY A 585 -25.20 4.96 10.24
N HIS A 586 -25.68 5.89 11.08
CA HIS A 586 -25.46 7.32 10.89
C HIS A 586 -24.00 7.74 11.05
N VAL A 587 -23.29 7.18 12.02
CA VAL A 587 -21.86 7.40 12.27
C VAL A 587 -21.16 6.05 12.35
N PRO A 588 -20.03 5.83 11.64
CA PRO A 588 -19.23 4.63 11.76
C PRO A 588 -18.83 4.41 13.21
N THR A 589 -19.31 3.32 13.81
CA THR A 589 -18.92 2.93 15.18
C THR A 589 -17.65 2.06 15.14
N LEU A 590 -16.83 2.12 16.20
CA LEU A 590 -15.63 1.26 16.32
C LEU A 590 -15.97 -0.24 16.43
N LEU A 591 -17.24 -0.58 16.68
CA LEU A 591 -17.73 -1.94 16.86
C LEU A 591 -18.65 -2.29 15.69
N ALA A 592 -18.41 -3.42 15.03
CA ALA A 592 -19.27 -3.89 13.96
C ALA A 592 -20.70 -4.20 14.48
N ARG A 593 -21.72 -3.78 13.73
CA ARG A 593 -23.12 -4.14 13.92
C ARG A 593 -23.30 -5.65 13.69
N PRO A 594 -24.26 -6.29 14.39
CA PRO A 594 -24.61 -7.68 14.12
C PRO A 594 -24.89 -7.90 12.62
N ALA A 595 -24.30 -8.95 12.07
CA ALA A 595 -24.36 -9.32 10.66
C ALA A 595 -25.79 -9.26 10.07
N ASP A 596 -26.77 -9.85 10.77
CA ASP A 596 -28.15 -9.90 10.31
C ASP A 596 -28.82 -8.52 10.27
N LEU A 597 -28.46 -7.64 11.22
CA LEU A 597 -29.04 -6.31 11.36
C LEU A 597 -28.44 -5.34 10.34
N GLY A 598 -27.12 -5.35 10.14
CA GLY A 598 -26.50 -4.49 9.12
C GLY A 598 -26.78 -4.98 7.69
N LEU A 599 -26.96 -6.28 7.46
CA LEU A 599 -27.38 -6.71 6.11
C LEU A 599 -28.85 -6.39 5.81
N SER A 600 -29.74 -6.36 6.82
CA SER A 600 -31.18 -6.17 6.62
C SER A 600 -31.53 -4.78 6.09
N ARG A 601 -32.38 -4.71 5.05
CA ARG A 601 -33.00 -3.45 4.57
C ARG A 601 -34.19 -3.01 5.42
N GLU A 602 -34.69 -3.88 6.26
CA GLU A 602 -35.84 -3.63 7.13
C GLU A 602 -35.42 -3.67 8.58
N HIS A 603 -35.92 -2.71 9.36
CA HIS A 603 -35.62 -2.58 10.78
C HIS A 603 -36.87 -2.23 11.55
N VAL A 604 -36.85 -2.49 12.86
CA VAL A 604 -37.92 -2.08 13.78
C VAL A 604 -37.42 -1.08 14.81
N TYR A 605 -38.19 0.00 14.99
CA TYR A 605 -38.00 0.96 16.07
C TYR A 605 -39.11 0.83 17.11
N TYR A 606 -38.72 0.54 18.35
CA TYR A 606 -39.64 0.46 19.49
C TYR A 606 -39.72 1.79 20.21
N ARG A 607 -40.93 2.20 20.56
CA ARG A 607 -41.16 3.42 21.34
C ARG A 607 -42.32 3.32 22.31
N SER A 608 -42.21 4.14 23.35
CA SER A 608 -43.31 4.45 24.26
C SER A 608 -44.25 5.48 23.62
N GLY A 609 -45.56 5.29 23.79
CA GLY A 609 -46.57 6.27 23.43
C GLY A 609 -47.63 5.75 22.47
N GLN A 610 -48.78 6.42 22.51
CA GLN A 610 -50.00 5.99 21.80
C GLN A 610 -50.09 6.53 20.37
N SER A 611 -49.27 7.53 19.99
CA SER A 611 -49.32 8.05 18.62
C SER A 611 -48.86 6.97 17.64
N ARG A 612 -49.73 6.64 16.70
CA ARG A 612 -49.50 5.62 15.66
C ARG A 612 -49.36 6.33 14.33
N PRO A 613 -48.13 6.59 13.84
CA PRO A 613 -47.92 7.07 12.48
C PRO A 613 -48.68 6.17 11.50
N ALA A 614 -49.42 6.78 10.57
CA ALA A 614 -50.10 6.06 9.51
C ALA A 614 -49.06 5.37 8.62
N ALA A 615 -49.27 4.09 8.35
CA ALA A 615 -48.44 3.27 7.47
C ALA A 615 -49.31 2.76 6.30
N PRO A 616 -48.79 2.73 5.07
CA PRO A 616 -47.43 3.13 4.69
C PRO A 616 -47.21 4.65 4.73
N GLY A 617 -45.96 5.06 4.93
CA GLY A 617 -45.58 6.46 5.11
C GLY A 617 -44.07 6.68 4.99
N ARG A 618 -43.58 7.83 5.45
CA ARG A 618 -42.14 8.13 5.55
C ARG A 618 -41.77 8.54 6.96
N VAL A 619 -40.53 8.23 7.33
CA VAL A 619 -39.92 8.63 8.59
C VAL A 619 -38.69 9.49 8.30
N LEU A 620 -38.69 10.72 8.78
CA LEU A 620 -37.48 11.53 8.92
C LEU A 620 -36.93 11.30 10.32
N TRP A 621 -35.70 10.80 10.41
CA TRP A 621 -35.06 10.49 11.68
C TRP A 621 -34.36 11.71 12.24
N TYR A 622 -34.80 12.14 13.41
CA TYR A 622 -34.19 13.25 14.16
C TYR A 622 -33.28 12.68 15.26
N SER A 623 -31.97 12.84 15.12
CA SER A 623 -31.01 12.46 16.17
C SER A 623 -31.04 13.48 17.31
N SER A 624 -31.49 13.01 18.47
CA SER A 624 -31.72 13.84 19.65
C SER A 624 -30.52 13.86 20.60
N ARG A 625 -30.43 14.95 21.38
CA ARG A 625 -29.41 15.26 22.41
C ARG A 625 -28.01 15.58 21.89
N ARG A 626 -27.39 14.68 21.14
CA ARG A 626 -26.01 14.84 20.63
C ARG A 626 -25.98 15.77 19.42
N ASP A 627 -26.61 15.34 18.32
CA ASP A 627 -26.43 15.97 17.01
C ASP A 627 -27.48 17.06 16.75
N LYS A 628 -28.72 16.86 17.26
CA LYS A 628 -29.86 17.79 17.11
C LYS A 628 -30.17 18.11 15.65
N GLU A 629 -30.15 17.10 14.80
CA GLU A 629 -30.33 17.23 13.36
C GLU A 629 -31.13 16.06 12.76
N ILE A 630 -31.68 16.26 11.56
CA ILE A 630 -32.27 15.20 10.76
C ILE A 630 -31.17 14.49 9.99
N VAL A 631 -31.05 13.18 10.20
CA VAL A 631 -29.91 12.38 9.75
C VAL A 631 -30.24 11.44 8.61
N ALA A 632 -31.50 11.01 8.52
CA ALA A 632 -31.92 10.02 7.53
C ALA A 632 -33.41 10.08 7.22
N CYS A 633 -33.79 9.50 6.08
CA CYS A 633 -35.16 9.27 5.65
C CYS A 633 -35.39 7.77 5.41
N SER A 634 -36.45 7.18 5.98
CA SER A 634 -36.84 5.79 5.74
C SER A 634 -38.29 5.71 5.29
N ARG A 635 -38.65 4.61 4.64
CA ARG A 635 -40.04 4.26 4.32
C ARG A 635 -40.66 3.54 5.51
N LEU A 636 -41.78 4.04 6.02
CA LEU A 636 -42.55 3.37 7.05
C LEU A 636 -43.41 2.29 6.39
N VAL A 637 -43.13 1.02 6.69
CA VAL A 637 -43.87 -0.11 6.12
C VAL A 637 -45.07 -0.44 7.01
N GLU A 638 -44.86 -0.46 8.32
CA GLU A 638 -45.89 -0.86 9.27
C GLU A 638 -45.73 -0.18 10.63
N SER A 639 -46.83 -0.05 11.36
CA SER A 639 -46.91 0.60 12.68
C SER A 639 -47.86 -0.22 13.54
N VAL A 640 -47.35 -0.96 14.53
CA VAL A 640 -48.09 -1.96 15.32
C VAL A 640 -47.98 -1.66 16.81
N ILE A 641 -49.11 -1.73 17.52
CA ILE A 641 -49.15 -1.59 18.98
C ILE A 641 -49.48 -2.94 19.60
N GLY A 642 -48.61 -3.44 20.47
CA GLY A 642 -48.73 -4.76 21.06
C GLY A 642 -48.08 -4.86 22.44
N THR A 643 -48.10 -6.06 23.01
CA THR A 643 -47.31 -6.35 24.21
C THR A 643 -45.84 -6.56 23.82
N PRO A 644 -44.88 -6.21 24.68
CA PRO A 644 -43.45 -6.37 24.38
C PRO A 644 -43.05 -7.79 24.00
N GLU A 645 -43.63 -8.79 24.65
CA GLU A 645 -43.33 -10.20 24.38
C GLU A 645 -43.73 -10.60 22.95
N VAL A 646 -44.89 -10.13 22.48
CA VAL A 646 -45.37 -10.43 21.12
C VAL A 646 -44.54 -9.68 20.09
N LEU A 647 -44.32 -8.38 20.28
CA LEU A 647 -43.59 -7.55 19.32
C LEU A 647 -42.09 -7.88 19.26
N HIS A 648 -41.48 -8.30 20.38
CA HIS A 648 -40.10 -8.78 20.37
C HIS A 648 -40.02 -10.13 19.65
N ARG A 649 -40.96 -11.05 19.87
CA ARG A 649 -40.96 -12.35 19.15
C ARG A 649 -41.15 -12.18 17.65
N GLU A 650 -42.03 -11.26 17.25
CA GLU A 650 -42.36 -11.00 15.85
C GLU A 650 -41.23 -10.30 15.09
N PHE A 651 -40.54 -9.35 15.73
CA PHE A 651 -39.50 -8.54 15.09
C PHE A 651 -38.08 -8.78 15.62
N ALA A 652 -37.84 -9.89 16.33
CA ALA A 652 -36.54 -10.22 16.94
C ALA A 652 -35.38 -10.14 15.93
N ASN A 653 -35.62 -10.56 14.68
CA ASN A 653 -34.60 -10.67 13.65
C ASN A 653 -34.25 -9.33 12.98
N ILE A 654 -35.03 -8.28 13.21
CA ILE A 654 -34.87 -6.96 12.56
C ILE A 654 -34.78 -5.80 13.57
N GLY A 655 -34.71 -6.12 14.87
CA GLY A 655 -34.69 -5.14 15.96
C GLY A 655 -33.37 -5.14 16.73
N VAL A 656 -32.96 -3.96 17.21
CA VAL A 656 -31.76 -3.78 18.06
C VAL A 656 -32.05 -4.09 19.54
N PHE A 657 -33.30 -3.96 19.97
CA PHE A 657 -33.64 -4.04 21.39
C PHE A 657 -33.78 -5.48 21.88
N THR A 658 -33.12 -5.77 22.99
CA THR A 658 -33.41 -6.95 23.82
C THR A 658 -34.81 -6.86 24.42
N LEU A 659 -35.40 -8.01 24.78
CA LEU A 659 -36.72 -8.06 25.39
C LEU A 659 -36.86 -7.11 26.59
N ASP A 660 -35.82 -6.97 27.42
CA ASP A 660 -35.84 -6.07 28.57
C ASP A 660 -35.83 -4.59 28.18
N GLN A 661 -35.15 -4.23 27.09
CA GLN A 661 -35.20 -2.87 26.52
C GLN A 661 -36.56 -2.57 25.87
N VAL A 662 -37.18 -3.56 25.21
CA VAL A 662 -38.57 -3.42 24.72
C VAL A 662 -39.53 -3.25 25.90
N ARG A 663 -39.33 -4.00 27.00
CA ARG A 663 -40.11 -3.84 28.24
C ARG A 663 -39.94 -2.47 28.88
N ALA A 664 -38.73 -1.92 28.89
CA ALA A 664 -38.45 -0.58 29.38
C ALA A 664 -39.14 0.53 28.54
N SER A 665 -39.53 0.20 27.31
CA SER A 665 -40.23 1.13 26.40
C SER A 665 -41.75 1.10 26.52
N ARG A 666 -42.31 0.34 27.49
CA ARG A 666 -43.76 0.25 27.74
C ARG A 666 -44.35 1.62 28.08
N ASP A 667 -45.55 1.87 27.56
CA ASP A 667 -46.37 2.98 28.02
C ASP A 667 -47.00 2.68 29.41
N ARG A 668 -47.72 3.66 29.96
CA ARG A 668 -48.42 3.53 31.25
C ARG A 668 -49.47 2.40 31.28
N ARG A 669 -49.85 1.84 30.12
CA ARG A 669 -50.81 0.73 29.96
C ARG A 669 -50.11 -0.60 29.65
N GLY A 670 -48.78 -0.65 29.70
CA GLY A 670 -47.99 -1.85 29.45
C GLY A 670 -47.83 -2.23 27.98
N LYS A 671 -48.21 -1.36 27.03
CA LYS A 671 -48.09 -1.60 25.58
C LYS A 671 -46.89 -0.87 24.98
N VAL A 672 -46.38 -1.38 23.86
CA VAL A 672 -45.29 -0.78 23.08
C VAL A 672 -45.77 -0.57 21.65
N ASN A 673 -45.27 0.50 21.01
CA ASN A 673 -45.46 0.73 19.59
C ASN A 673 -44.18 0.37 18.83
N ALA A 674 -44.29 -0.49 17.83
CA ALA A 674 -43.23 -0.91 16.94
C ALA A 674 -43.46 -0.30 15.55
N LEU A 675 -42.49 0.47 15.07
CA LEU A 675 -42.48 1.02 13.72
C LEU A 675 -41.54 0.17 12.86
N ARG A 676 -42.08 -0.61 11.92
CA ARG A 676 -41.30 -1.33 10.92
C ARG A 676 -41.02 -0.39 9.75
N PHE A 677 -39.76 -0.15 9.47
CA PHE A 677 -39.33 0.74 8.40
C PHE A 677 -38.30 0.04 7.53
N ALA A 678 -38.15 0.55 6.30
CA ALA A 678 -37.26 0.00 5.31
C ALA A 678 -36.59 1.12 4.50
N ASP A 679 -35.59 0.74 3.72
CA ASP A 679 -35.00 1.59 2.67
C ASP A 679 -34.44 2.91 3.21
N THR A 680 -33.72 2.85 4.33
CA THR A 680 -33.12 4.02 4.98
C THR A 680 -32.10 4.71 4.07
N GLU A 681 -32.23 6.02 3.96
CA GLU A 681 -31.35 6.91 3.20
C GLU A 681 -30.73 7.91 4.15
N ILE A 682 -29.42 7.76 4.37
CA ILE A 682 -28.65 8.69 5.20
C ILE A 682 -28.44 9.97 4.39
N PHE A 683 -28.76 11.11 5.01
CA PHE A 683 -28.53 12.41 4.41
C PHE A 683 -27.03 12.71 4.40
N ARG A 684 -26.52 13.10 3.22
CA ARG A 684 -25.13 13.52 3.07
C ARG A 684 -24.85 14.80 3.84
N ARG A 685 -25.87 15.65 3.94
CA ARG A 685 -25.86 16.86 4.75
C ARG A 685 -26.97 16.79 5.79
N PRO A 686 -26.65 16.31 7.01
CA PRO A 686 -27.61 16.35 8.11
C PRO A 686 -28.16 17.76 8.32
N ILE A 687 -29.45 17.85 8.67
CA ILE A 687 -30.18 19.13 8.70
C ILE A 687 -30.42 19.54 10.15
N PRO A 688 -29.77 20.61 10.66
CA PRO A 688 -29.94 21.05 12.05
C PRO A 688 -31.39 21.43 12.38
N LEU A 689 -31.83 21.19 13.62
CA LEU A 689 -33.19 21.51 14.05
C LEU A 689 -33.58 22.98 13.79
N ALA A 690 -32.64 23.91 13.96
CA ALA A 690 -32.87 25.33 13.68
C ALA A 690 -33.30 25.55 12.21
N ARG A 691 -32.67 24.85 11.28
CA ARG A 691 -32.99 24.91 9.86
C ARG A 691 -34.36 24.28 9.54
N VAL A 692 -34.71 23.19 10.22
CA VAL A 692 -36.05 22.58 10.12
C VAL A 692 -37.13 23.55 10.60
N GLN A 693 -36.85 24.29 11.67
CA GLN A 693 -37.76 25.32 12.22
C GLN A 693 -37.91 26.53 11.28
N GLU A 694 -36.85 26.92 10.57
CA GLU A 694 -36.94 27.97 9.53
C GLU A 694 -37.81 27.54 8.34
N LEU A 695 -37.68 26.27 7.93
CA LEU A 695 -38.40 25.74 6.77
C LEU A 695 -39.86 25.40 7.08
N SER A 696 -40.18 25.16 8.35
CA SER A 696 -41.53 24.91 8.84
C SER A 696 -42.18 26.24 9.21
N LYS A 697 -43.34 26.57 8.64
CA LYS A 697 -44.02 27.85 8.89
C LYS A 697 -44.43 28.08 10.36
N ASP A 698 -44.37 27.06 11.21
CA ASP A 698 -44.67 27.08 12.64
C ASP A 698 -43.40 27.13 13.51
N ALA A 699 -42.63 28.21 13.37
CA ALA A 699 -41.33 28.42 14.05
C ALA A 699 -41.37 28.42 15.59
N ALA A 700 -42.54 28.32 16.23
CA ALA A 700 -42.69 28.41 17.67
C ALA A 700 -42.96 27.02 18.29
N LYS A 701 -41.88 26.33 18.72
CA LYS A 701 -41.87 25.15 19.61
C LYS A 701 -42.10 23.77 18.97
N LEU A 702 -41.24 23.38 18.02
CA LEU A 702 -41.02 21.95 17.73
C LEU A 702 -40.23 21.28 18.87
N THR A 703 -40.89 20.95 19.98
CA THR A 703 -40.36 19.98 20.95
C THR A 703 -40.72 18.58 20.50
N ILE A 704 -39.82 17.97 19.71
CA ILE A 704 -40.00 16.65 19.08
C ILE A 704 -39.82 15.56 20.16
N GLN A 705 -40.85 15.34 20.97
CA GLN A 705 -40.92 14.22 21.93
C GLN A 705 -41.72 13.02 21.40
N SER A 706 -42.44 13.20 20.30
CA SER A 706 -43.25 12.18 19.61
C SER A 706 -43.18 12.39 18.10
N PRO A 707 -43.57 11.39 17.28
CA PRO A 707 -43.71 11.56 15.84
C PRO A 707 -44.56 12.80 15.50
N TYR A 708 -44.00 13.67 14.67
CA TYR A 708 -44.64 14.91 14.24
C TYR A 708 -44.91 14.87 12.73
N PRO A 709 -46.14 15.09 12.25
CA PRO A 709 -46.44 15.06 10.82
C PRO A 709 -45.74 16.23 10.10
N VAL A 710 -45.16 15.94 8.95
CA VAL A 710 -44.48 16.92 8.09
C VAL A 710 -45.27 17.06 6.80
N ASP A 711 -45.58 18.30 6.43
CA ASP A 711 -46.25 18.63 5.18
C ASP A 711 -45.41 18.21 3.96
N ALA A 712 -46.07 17.82 2.86
CA ALA A 712 -45.40 17.32 1.66
C ALA A 712 -44.42 18.33 1.05
N VAL A 713 -44.74 19.63 1.08
CA VAL A 713 -43.87 20.70 0.55
C VAL A 713 -42.64 20.88 1.42
N VAL A 714 -42.82 20.81 2.75
CA VAL A 714 -41.72 20.87 3.71
C VAL A 714 -40.82 19.64 3.57
N PHE A 715 -41.41 18.45 3.42
CA PHE A 715 -40.67 17.21 3.18
C PHE A 715 -39.81 17.29 1.92
N GLN A 716 -40.37 17.74 0.79
CA GLN A 716 -39.61 17.90 -0.45
C GLN A 716 -38.35 18.75 -0.24
N ARG A 717 -38.50 19.92 0.40
CA ARG A 717 -37.37 20.83 0.66
C ARG A 717 -36.32 20.21 1.59
N LEU A 718 -36.75 19.55 2.66
CA LEU A 718 -35.85 18.88 3.59
C LEU A 718 -35.09 17.76 2.89
N TYR A 719 -35.77 16.91 2.12
CA TYR A 719 -35.15 15.80 1.42
C TYR A 719 -34.14 16.29 0.36
N GLU A 720 -34.51 17.29 -0.43
CA GLU A 720 -33.60 17.90 -1.41
C GLU A 720 -32.39 18.57 -0.74
N GLU A 721 -32.57 19.27 0.38
CA GLU A 721 -31.47 19.91 1.13
C GLU A 721 -30.52 18.86 1.73
N GLY A 722 -31.06 17.76 2.28
CA GLY A 722 -30.27 16.68 2.90
C GLY A 722 -29.48 15.82 1.90
N MET A 723 -29.93 15.74 0.65
CA MET A 723 -29.30 14.94 -0.41
C MET A 723 -28.34 15.74 -1.32
N ARG A 724 -28.30 17.08 -1.21
CA ARG A 724 -27.33 17.92 -1.94
C ARG A 724 -25.88 17.55 -1.57
N ARG A 725 -24.99 17.65 -2.56
CA ARG A 725 -23.53 17.52 -2.36
C ARG A 725 -22.96 18.79 -1.74
#